data_AF-M3B197-F1
#
_entry.id   AF-M3B197-F1
#
_cell.length_a   1.000
_cell.length_b   1.000
_cell.length_c   1.000
_cell.angle_alpha   90.00
_cell.angle_beta   90.00
_cell.angle_gamma   90.00
#
_symmetry.space_group_name_H-M   'P 1'
#
loop_
_entity.id
_entity.type
_entity.pdbx_description
1 polymer ?
#
loop_
_entity_poly.entity_id
_entity_poly.type
_entity_poly.pdbx_seq_one_letter_code
_entity_poly.pdbx_strand_id
1 'polypeptide(L)'
;MPTHTSSKPKWWQTATIYELYPSSFKDSNSDGIGDIPGIISKIPYLASLGINAVWLAACHKSGKIDMGYDVVDYREVDRQYGTVEDLEHLIAELNRVGIKLIMDMVVNHTSDQHAWFQESRSSLTNSKRDWYIWRKGGHDDSKEDGRKQHIPPNNWESIFTGSAWTYDEGTDEWYLRIFSKEQPDLNWSNPEVREAVYDEMRFWLEKGVAGFRLDVINIISKAEDLELWNAESVNEKVFEQPAYGLYCNGPRVHEFLREMREEVLDRYSEQDERMAVGEVIVTSEPKEVRCYVEPGRKELNMVYQYDLFDVDSGLSGKFSASLSSKEDILRKVKKIVTKWQTELAFSKGGWNTVWLESHDTARSISRFGDGSSKNRCKVAKMLALLQTTLSGTLFIYQGQELGLVNLSDEISIEKYPDVETKKAWEACYRSRRLAHSAEDYSDVDMSDFEEQIRMKARDHARMPLPWTSASSRPNAGFSDAEEGHTWSPMNTDSESCNIEQQNSDPDSVLNFWRKQISFRQKHPETMILGDFEIVSHDERLDDDDEYEVMAYWKKPILTRNESNEKAILVILNLTGNENVVFPLPPIPGGGKHDDGKLATYVWLGGTGEEGRSVNHRVLSDRSDIVLGAYEGLMLGYSKR
;
A
#
# COMPACT_ATOMS: atom_id res chain seq x y z
N MET A 1 14.10 -6.84 -31.73
CA MET A 1 13.02 -6.26 -30.91
C MET A 1 11.83 -7.18 -31.03
N PRO A 2 11.31 -7.76 -29.95
CA PRO A 2 10.02 -8.44 -30.01
C PRO A 2 8.96 -7.37 -30.30
N THR A 3 8.31 -7.48 -31.46
CA THR A 3 7.12 -6.71 -31.78
C THR A 3 6.05 -7.06 -30.75
N HIS A 4 5.70 -6.11 -29.87
CA HIS A 4 4.55 -6.25 -28.97
C HIS A 4 3.29 -6.45 -29.83
N THR A 5 2.89 -7.70 -29.99
CA THR A 5 1.67 -8.07 -30.71
C THR A 5 0.47 -7.57 -29.91
N SER A 6 -0.26 -6.60 -30.47
CA SER A 6 -1.73 -6.46 -30.49
C SER A 6 -2.55 -7.44 -29.61
N SER A 7 -2.36 -7.43 -28.29
CA SER A 7 -3.27 -8.12 -27.36
C SER A 7 -4.07 -7.07 -26.61
N LYS A 8 -5.39 -7.27 -26.50
CA LYS A 8 -6.24 -6.43 -25.63
C LYS A 8 -5.62 -6.35 -24.23
N PRO A 9 -5.70 -5.18 -23.56
CA PRO A 9 -5.27 -5.06 -22.16
C PRO A 9 -5.99 -6.09 -21.30
N LYS A 10 -5.25 -6.66 -20.34
CA LYS A 10 -5.82 -7.60 -19.37
C LYS A 10 -6.74 -6.85 -18.41
N TRP A 11 -7.73 -7.54 -17.83
CA TRP A 11 -8.71 -6.89 -16.95
C TRP A 11 -8.04 -6.18 -15.76
N TRP A 12 -7.01 -6.80 -15.18
CA TRP A 12 -6.26 -6.29 -14.03
C TRP A 12 -5.40 -5.08 -14.39
N GLN A 13 -5.03 -4.91 -15.66
CA GLN A 13 -4.31 -3.73 -16.13
C GLN A 13 -5.21 -2.49 -16.12
N THR A 14 -6.47 -2.65 -16.52
CA THR A 14 -7.42 -1.54 -16.59
C THR A 14 -8.30 -1.38 -15.36
N ALA A 15 -8.11 -2.24 -14.35
CA ALA A 15 -8.90 -2.23 -13.13
C ALA A 15 -8.54 -1.04 -12.23
N THR A 16 -9.58 -0.45 -11.64
CA THR A 16 -9.47 0.29 -10.38
C THR A 16 -9.81 -0.68 -9.26
N ILE A 17 -8.83 -0.92 -8.38
CA ILE A 17 -8.92 -1.84 -7.26
C ILE A 17 -9.16 -1.04 -5.98
N TYR A 18 -10.15 -1.44 -5.18
CA TYR A 18 -10.45 -0.81 -3.89
C TYR A 18 -10.04 -1.74 -2.74
N GLU A 19 -9.12 -1.30 -1.91
CA GLU A 19 -8.68 -2.05 -0.74
C GLU A 19 -9.65 -1.86 0.43
N LEU A 20 -10.12 -2.97 0.97
CA LEU A 20 -11.04 -3.06 2.10
C LEU A 20 -10.30 -3.62 3.32
N TYR A 21 -10.36 -2.88 4.42
CA TYR A 21 -9.93 -3.36 5.73
C TYR A 21 -11.19 -3.78 6.51
N PRO A 22 -11.50 -5.10 6.62
CA PRO A 22 -12.81 -5.59 7.03
C PRO A 22 -13.30 -4.96 8.33
N SER A 23 -12.44 -4.91 9.37
CA SER A 23 -12.77 -4.38 10.69
C SER A 23 -13.25 -2.93 10.70
N SER A 24 -12.92 -2.14 9.67
CA SER A 24 -13.20 -0.70 9.65
C SER A 24 -14.07 -0.24 8.50
N PHE A 25 -14.57 -1.16 7.67
CA PHE A 25 -15.40 -0.79 6.54
C PHE A 25 -16.86 -0.54 6.96
N LYS A 26 -17.55 -1.58 7.46
CA LYS A 26 -18.92 -1.47 7.94
C LYS A 26 -19.27 -2.65 8.87
N ASP A 27 -19.80 -2.34 10.06
CA ASP A 27 -20.36 -3.32 11.01
C ASP A 27 -21.84 -3.58 10.68
N SER A 28 -22.28 -4.84 10.70
CA SER A 28 -23.68 -5.22 10.45
C SER A 28 -24.42 -5.78 11.67
N ASN A 29 -23.73 -6.05 12.78
CA ASN A 29 -24.25 -6.78 13.94
C ASN A 29 -24.15 -6.00 15.27
N SER A 30 -23.61 -4.78 15.24
CA SER A 30 -23.45 -3.86 16.38
C SER A 30 -22.42 -4.31 17.43
N ASP A 31 -21.41 -5.09 17.05
CA ASP A 31 -20.30 -5.47 17.95
C ASP A 31 -19.12 -4.47 17.93
N GLY A 32 -19.18 -3.46 17.07
CA GLY A 32 -18.16 -2.42 16.96
C GLY A 32 -17.00 -2.76 16.00
N ILE A 33 -17.07 -3.89 15.30
CA ILE A 33 -16.11 -4.38 14.30
C ILE A 33 -16.83 -4.56 12.96
N GLY A 34 -16.18 -4.17 11.87
CA GLY A 34 -16.70 -4.36 10.52
C GLY A 34 -16.64 -5.82 10.07
N ASP A 35 -17.61 -6.24 9.27
CA ASP A 35 -17.81 -7.64 8.89
C ASP A 35 -18.21 -7.80 7.41
N ILE A 36 -18.19 -9.04 6.91
CA ILE A 36 -18.48 -9.36 5.49
C ILE A 36 -19.93 -8.98 5.10
N PRO A 37 -20.98 -9.30 5.89
CA PRO A 37 -22.32 -8.82 5.59
C PRO A 37 -22.42 -7.28 5.49
N GLY A 38 -21.65 -6.57 6.32
CA GLY A 38 -21.47 -5.13 6.26
C GLY A 38 -20.90 -4.67 4.92
N ILE A 39 -19.85 -5.34 4.43
CA ILE A 39 -19.28 -5.10 3.09
C ILE A 39 -20.33 -5.34 2.00
N ILE A 40 -21.07 -6.46 2.07
CA ILE A 40 -22.13 -6.81 1.10
C ILE A 40 -23.16 -5.69 1.01
N SER A 41 -23.58 -5.11 2.15
CA SER A 41 -24.56 -4.03 2.20
C SER A 41 -24.12 -2.75 1.45
N LYS A 42 -22.82 -2.61 1.18
CA LYS A 42 -22.19 -1.44 0.57
C LYS A 42 -21.64 -1.70 -0.84
N ILE A 43 -21.90 -2.85 -1.44
CA ILE A 43 -21.59 -3.12 -2.86
C ILE A 43 -22.15 -2.03 -3.80
N PRO A 44 -23.38 -1.50 -3.61
CA PRO A 44 -23.87 -0.39 -4.44
C PRO A 44 -22.99 0.87 -4.36
N TYR A 45 -22.40 1.15 -3.20
CA TYR A 45 -21.45 2.25 -3.03
C TYR A 45 -20.18 2.02 -3.85
N LEU A 46 -19.56 0.84 -3.72
CA LEU A 46 -18.36 0.46 -4.47
C LEU A 46 -18.60 0.52 -6.00
N ALA A 47 -19.74 0.02 -6.46
CA ALA A 47 -20.14 0.11 -7.86
C ALA A 47 -20.31 1.57 -8.32
N SER A 48 -20.92 2.42 -7.49
CA SER A 48 -21.09 3.85 -7.80
C SER A 48 -19.78 4.63 -7.90
N LEU A 49 -18.72 4.14 -7.26
CA LEU A 49 -17.38 4.73 -7.32
C LEU A 49 -16.66 4.38 -8.64
N GLY A 50 -17.11 3.33 -9.35
CA GLY A 50 -16.51 2.83 -10.59
C GLY A 50 -15.43 1.77 -10.37
N ILE A 51 -15.46 1.07 -9.23
CA ILE A 51 -14.51 0.02 -8.87
C ILE A 51 -14.71 -1.21 -9.75
N ASN A 52 -13.60 -1.89 -10.11
CA ASN A 52 -13.61 -3.11 -10.92
C ASN A 52 -13.19 -4.36 -10.13
N ALA A 53 -12.43 -4.17 -9.05
CA ALA A 53 -12.13 -5.24 -8.10
C ALA A 53 -11.98 -4.68 -6.69
N VAL A 54 -12.22 -5.52 -5.70
CA VAL A 54 -11.89 -5.24 -4.30
C VAL A 54 -10.75 -6.15 -3.88
N TRP A 55 -9.75 -5.59 -3.18
CA TRP A 55 -8.80 -6.37 -2.41
C TRP A 55 -9.30 -6.40 -0.97
N LEU A 56 -9.66 -7.58 -0.48
CA LEU A 56 -10.03 -7.79 0.91
C LEU A 56 -8.77 -8.13 1.70
N ALA A 57 -8.38 -7.24 2.62
CA ALA A 57 -7.30 -7.50 3.57
C ALA A 57 -7.59 -8.75 4.43
N ALA A 58 -6.58 -9.26 5.12
CA ALA A 58 -6.63 -10.55 5.82
C ALA A 58 -7.93 -10.77 6.62
N CYS A 59 -8.69 -11.79 6.22
CA CYS A 59 -9.97 -12.16 6.84
C CYS A 59 -10.02 -13.62 7.30
N HIS A 60 -8.94 -14.38 7.10
CA HIS A 60 -8.81 -15.75 7.59
C HIS A 60 -8.85 -15.78 9.11
N LYS A 61 -9.20 -16.94 9.67
CA LYS A 61 -9.12 -17.16 11.11
C LYS A 61 -7.70 -16.89 11.60
N SER A 62 -7.57 -16.03 12.60
CA SER A 62 -6.28 -15.53 13.07
C SER A 62 -6.10 -15.64 14.58
N GLY A 63 -4.84 -15.52 15.04
CA GLY A 63 -4.50 -15.42 16.46
C GLY A 63 -4.74 -14.01 17.04
N LYS A 64 -5.10 -13.05 16.17
CA LYS A 64 -5.44 -11.65 16.48
C LYS A 64 -4.26 -10.82 17.02
N ILE A 65 -3.03 -11.25 16.74
CA ILE A 65 -1.82 -10.54 17.17
C ILE A 65 -1.49 -9.39 16.23
N ASP A 66 -1.59 -9.62 14.92
CA ASP A 66 -1.34 -8.62 13.88
C ASP A 66 -2.58 -8.49 12.98
N MET A 67 -3.76 -8.45 13.61
CA MET A 67 -5.04 -8.10 12.98
C MET A 67 -5.41 -8.92 11.73
N GLY A 68 -5.06 -10.20 11.70
CA GLY A 68 -5.41 -11.11 10.61
C GLY A 68 -4.20 -11.73 9.92
N TYR A 69 -3.02 -11.10 10.02
CA TYR A 69 -1.80 -11.57 9.34
C TYR A 69 -1.15 -12.78 10.03
N ASP A 70 -1.50 -13.06 11.28
CA ASP A 70 -1.16 -14.30 11.98
C ASP A 70 -2.24 -15.39 11.75
N VAL A 71 -2.20 -16.04 10.58
CA VAL A 71 -3.24 -16.99 10.13
C VAL A 71 -3.18 -18.34 10.85
N VAL A 72 -4.28 -18.74 11.48
CA VAL A 72 -4.46 -20.01 12.20
C VAL A 72 -5.04 -21.10 11.29
N ASP A 73 -5.89 -20.73 10.33
CA ASP A 73 -6.48 -21.64 9.35
C ASP A 73 -6.82 -20.88 8.07
N TYR A 74 -6.18 -21.25 6.94
CA TYR A 74 -6.39 -20.62 5.64
C TYR A 74 -7.77 -20.93 5.02
N ARG A 75 -8.50 -21.95 5.47
CA ARG A 75 -9.82 -22.33 4.90
C ARG A 75 -11.00 -21.85 5.72
N GLU A 76 -10.75 -21.25 6.89
CA GLU A 76 -11.77 -20.62 7.72
C GLU A 76 -11.68 -19.10 7.63
N VAL A 77 -12.85 -18.44 7.64
CA VAL A 77 -12.96 -17.00 7.88
C VAL A 77 -12.98 -16.75 9.38
N ASP A 78 -12.32 -15.69 9.87
CA ASP A 78 -12.41 -15.34 11.30
C ASP A 78 -13.87 -15.04 11.66
N ARG A 79 -14.34 -15.63 12.75
CA ARG A 79 -15.74 -15.50 13.17
C ARG A 79 -16.17 -14.05 13.42
N GLN A 80 -15.21 -13.15 13.68
CA GLN A 80 -15.52 -11.72 13.81
C GLN A 80 -15.98 -11.09 12.49
N TYR A 81 -15.62 -11.67 11.34
CA TYR A 81 -16.00 -11.16 10.02
C TYR A 81 -17.15 -11.94 9.38
N GLY A 82 -17.36 -13.20 9.78
CA GLY A 82 -18.45 -14.04 9.29
C GLY A 82 -18.01 -15.48 9.05
N THR A 83 -18.53 -16.07 7.99
CA THR A 83 -18.32 -17.47 7.59
C THR A 83 -17.74 -17.58 6.18
N VAL A 84 -17.34 -18.78 5.79
CA VAL A 84 -16.93 -19.07 4.39
C VAL A 84 -18.11 -18.84 3.45
N GLU A 85 -19.32 -19.17 3.88
CA GLU A 85 -20.55 -18.95 3.12
C GLU A 85 -20.85 -17.45 2.91
N ASP A 86 -20.59 -16.60 3.91
CA ASP A 86 -20.72 -15.14 3.76
C ASP A 86 -19.72 -14.61 2.72
N LEU A 87 -18.50 -15.16 2.69
CA LEU A 87 -17.49 -14.77 1.71
C LEU A 87 -17.85 -15.24 0.29
N GLU A 88 -18.38 -16.46 0.13
CA GLU A 88 -18.93 -16.95 -1.14
C GLU A 88 -20.10 -16.07 -1.60
N HIS A 89 -20.95 -15.63 -0.67
CA HIS A 89 -22.03 -14.69 -0.96
C HIS A 89 -21.49 -13.33 -1.41
N LEU A 90 -20.45 -12.80 -0.74
CA LEU A 90 -19.77 -11.59 -1.16
C LEU A 90 -19.22 -11.70 -2.59
N ILE A 91 -18.52 -12.80 -2.92
CA ILE A 91 -18.02 -13.05 -4.28
C ILE A 91 -19.18 -13.04 -5.29
N ALA A 92 -20.29 -13.71 -4.98
CA ALA A 92 -21.44 -13.77 -5.86
C ALA A 92 -22.09 -12.39 -6.10
N GLU A 93 -22.27 -11.57 -5.06
CA GLU A 93 -22.87 -10.24 -5.19
C GLU A 93 -21.94 -9.24 -5.89
N LEU A 94 -20.63 -9.28 -5.64
CA LEU A 94 -19.65 -8.48 -6.36
C LEU A 94 -19.68 -8.81 -7.86
N ASN A 95 -19.66 -10.10 -8.19
CA ASN A 95 -19.70 -10.57 -9.58
C ASN A 95 -20.97 -10.11 -10.32
N ARG A 96 -22.12 -10.00 -9.63
CA ARG A 96 -23.38 -9.50 -10.24
C ARG A 96 -23.28 -8.06 -10.73
N VAL A 97 -22.41 -7.25 -10.13
CA VAL A 97 -22.15 -5.86 -10.56
C VAL A 97 -20.82 -5.70 -11.29
N GLY A 98 -20.18 -6.82 -11.67
CA GLY A 98 -18.93 -6.82 -12.43
C GLY A 98 -17.69 -6.45 -11.62
N ILE A 99 -17.74 -6.57 -10.29
CA ILE A 99 -16.59 -6.36 -9.40
C ILE A 99 -15.99 -7.72 -9.05
N LYS A 100 -14.66 -7.85 -9.16
CA LYS A 100 -13.92 -9.06 -8.80
C LYS A 100 -13.41 -8.99 -7.35
N LEU A 101 -13.26 -10.14 -6.68
CA LEU A 101 -12.60 -10.22 -5.37
C LEU A 101 -11.15 -10.69 -5.53
N ILE A 102 -10.23 -9.93 -4.95
CA ILE A 102 -8.83 -10.30 -4.72
C ILE A 102 -8.69 -10.54 -3.21
N MET A 103 -8.04 -11.63 -2.85
CA MET A 103 -7.86 -12.02 -1.45
C MET A 103 -6.42 -11.79 -1.00
N ASP A 104 -6.22 -11.30 0.22
CA ASP A 104 -4.90 -11.30 0.85
C ASP A 104 -4.44 -12.73 1.13
N MET A 105 -3.19 -13.05 0.85
CA MET A 105 -2.62 -14.38 1.07
C MET A 105 -1.29 -14.25 1.78
N VAL A 106 -1.31 -14.55 3.08
CA VAL A 106 -0.18 -14.40 4.00
C VAL A 106 0.54 -15.72 4.12
N VAL A 107 1.57 -15.91 3.30
CA VAL A 107 2.22 -17.23 3.12
C VAL A 107 3.72 -17.22 3.39
N ASN A 108 4.26 -16.11 3.89
CA ASN A 108 5.61 -16.12 4.46
C ASN A 108 5.65 -16.87 5.82
N HIS A 109 4.59 -16.72 6.62
CA HIS A 109 4.45 -17.27 7.96
C HIS A 109 3.01 -17.70 8.19
N THR A 110 2.79 -18.48 9.25
CA THR A 110 1.46 -18.73 9.83
C THR A 110 1.40 -18.17 11.24
N SER A 111 0.26 -18.30 11.92
CA SER A 111 0.21 -18.22 13.39
C SER A 111 0.97 -19.39 14.02
N ASP A 112 1.51 -19.18 15.22
CA ASP A 112 2.00 -20.25 16.08
C ASP A 112 0.87 -21.19 16.57
N GLN A 113 -0.39 -20.80 16.44
CA GLN A 113 -1.55 -21.66 16.72
C GLN A 113 -1.95 -22.53 15.52
N HIS A 114 -1.35 -22.31 14.34
CA HIS A 114 -1.64 -23.10 13.14
C HIS A 114 -1.30 -24.57 13.38
N ALA A 115 -2.14 -25.48 12.87
CA ALA A 115 -1.96 -26.93 13.07
C ALA A 115 -0.59 -27.41 12.59
N TRP A 116 -0.10 -26.88 11.48
CA TRP A 116 1.25 -27.15 10.97
C TRP A 116 2.34 -26.80 11.99
N PHE A 117 2.28 -25.64 12.65
CA PHE A 117 3.28 -25.26 13.65
C PHE A 117 3.17 -26.09 14.92
N GLN A 118 1.94 -26.38 15.36
CA GLN A 118 1.69 -27.22 16.53
C GLN A 118 2.25 -28.64 16.32
N GLU A 119 2.11 -29.21 15.13
CA GLU A 119 2.76 -30.47 14.77
C GLU A 119 4.29 -30.32 14.70
N SER A 120 4.79 -29.28 14.02
CA SER A 120 6.23 -29.01 13.85
C SER A 120 6.98 -28.85 15.18
N ARG A 121 6.38 -28.16 16.15
CA ARG A 121 6.96 -27.92 17.48
C ARG A 121 6.86 -29.12 18.43
N SER A 122 6.05 -30.13 18.09
CA SER A 122 5.76 -31.25 18.99
C SER A 122 6.97 -32.15 19.29
N SER A 123 7.90 -32.28 18.34
CA SER A 123 9.15 -33.03 18.50
C SER A 123 10.12 -32.78 17.35
N LEU A 124 11.41 -33.06 17.58
CA LEU A 124 12.46 -33.01 16.55
C LEU A 124 12.27 -34.01 15.40
N THR A 125 11.37 -34.99 15.55
CA THR A 125 11.15 -36.06 14.56
C THR A 125 9.75 -36.04 13.95
N ASN A 126 8.93 -35.02 14.23
CA ASN A 126 7.61 -34.89 13.59
C ASN A 126 7.79 -34.68 12.08
N SER A 127 6.91 -35.23 11.25
CA SER A 127 7.00 -35.10 9.79
C SER A 127 6.92 -33.65 9.30
N LYS A 128 6.28 -32.76 10.07
CA LYS A 128 6.22 -31.31 9.82
C LYS A 128 7.33 -30.52 10.50
N ARG A 129 8.37 -31.15 11.08
CA ARG A 129 9.46 -30.43 11.74
C ARG A 129 10.07 -29.39 10.81
N ASP A 130 10.43 -29.80 9.60
CA ASP A 130 11.05 -28.93 8.59
C ASP A 130 10.04 -28.10 7.78
N TRP A 131 8.79 -27.99 8.23
CA TRP A 131 7.83 -27.05 7.64
C TRP A 131 8.09 -25.60 8.11
N TYR A 132 8.81 -25.44 9.22
CA TYR A 132 9.27 -24.17 9.76
C TYR A 132 10.78 -24.19 9.94
N ILE A 133 11.38 -23.03 10.19
CA ILE A 133 12.82 -22.88 10.29
C ILE A 133 13.25 -22.99 11.76
N TRP A 134 13.80 -24.14 12.14
CA TRP A 134 14.30 -24.44 13.48
C TRP A 134 15.83 -24.52 13.51
N ARG A 135 16.47 -23.95 14.54
CA ARG A 135 17.94 -23.98 14.70
C ARG A 135 18.35 -24.04 16.17
N LYS A 136 19.48 -24.71 16.43
CA LYS A 136 20.17 -24.59 17.72
C LYS A 136 20.78 -23.19 17.86
N GLY A 137 20.71 -22.66 19.08
CA GLY A 137 21.39 -21.42 19.46
C GLY A 137 22.59 -21.67 20.35
N GLY A 138 23.24 -20.59 20.79
CA GLY A 138 24.30 -20.63 21.79
C GLY A 138 23.75 -20.63 23.23
N HIS A 139 24.66 -20.77 24.19
CA HIS A 139 24.38 -20.64 25.62
C HIS A 139 25.47 -19.79 26.27
N ASP A 140 25.08 -18.85 27.12
CA ASP A 140 26.00 -18.18 28.05
C ASP A 140 25.87 -18.82 29.44
N ASP A 141 26.90 -19.59 29.82
CA ASP A 141 27.02 -20.26 31.11
C ASP A 141 27.77 -19.41 32.16
N SER A 142 28.09 -18.14 31.85
CA SER A 142 28.91 -17.27 32.72
C SER A 142 28.14 -16.68 33.92
N LYS A 143 26.83 -16.83 33.98
CA LYS A 143 26.01 -16.34 35.11
C LYS A 143 26.08 -17.28 36.31
N GLU A 144 26.64 -16.79 37.42
CA GLU A 144 26.79 -17.51 38.70
C GLU A 144 25.45 -17.92 39.35
N ASP A 145 24.31 -17.39 38.90
CA ASP A 145 22.98 -17.71 39.44
C ASP A 145 22.37 -19.03 38.88
N GLY A 146 23.09 -19.71 37.99
CA GLY A 146 22.67 -20.97 37.37
C GLY A 146 21.59 -20.81 36.29
N ARG A 147 21.21 -19.58 35.91
CA ARG A 147 20.30 -19.33 34.79
C ARG A 147 21.09 -19.32 33.49
N LYS A 148 20.85 -20.34 32.65
CA LYS A 148 21.34 -20.35 31.26
C LYS A 148 20.67 -19.23 30.48
N GLN A 149 21.44 -18.31 29.94
CA GLN A 149 20.93 -17.37 28.95
C GLN A 149 21.10 -18.00 27.57
N HIS A 150 19.98 -18.37 26.94
CA HIS A 150 19.99 -18.85 25.57
C HIS A 150 20.36 -17.68 24.62
N ILE A 151 21.29 -17.93 23.72
CA ILE A 151 21.70 -16.99 22.67
C ILE A 151 21.06 -17.46 21.36
N PRO A 152 20.35 -16.60 20.60
CA PRO A 152 19.74 -17.00 19.34
C PRO A 152 20.80 -17.43 18.30
N PRO A 153 20.39 -18.15 17.23
CA PRO A 153 21.31 -18.65 16.20
C PRO A 153 22.12 -17.55 15.50
N ASN A 154 21.52 -16.38 15.28
CA ASN A 154 22.19 -15.21 14.71
C ASN A 154 21.62 -13.92 15.33
N ASN A 155 22.14 -12.79 14.90
CA ASN A 155 21.78 -11.47 15.41
C ASN A 155 20.64 -10.76 14.66
N TRP A 156 19.76 -11.47 13.96
CA TRP A 156 18.73 -10.82 13.16
C TRP A 156 17.67 -10.14 14.04
N GLU A 157 17.32 -8.91 13.67
CA GLU A 157 16.23 -8.15 14.27
C GLU A 157 14.90 -8.45 13.57
N SER A 158 13.84 -8.59 14.38
CA SER A 158 12.46 -8.65 13.93
C SER A 158 11.97 -7.27 13.47
N ILE A 159 11.10 -7.25 12.44
CA ILE A 159 10.42 -6.03 11.98
C ILE A 159 9.62 -5.36 13.12
N PHE A 160 9.13 -6.14 14.09
CA PHE A 160 8.40 -5.63 15.27
C PHE A 160 9.28 -5.50 16.52
N THR A 161 10.59 -5.30 16.35
CA THR A 161 11.64 -5.13 17.37
C THR A 161 12.07 -6.42 18.11
N GLY A 162 13.32 -6.41 18.57
CA GLY A 162 13.95 -7.54 19.30
C GLY A 162 14.38 -8.68 18.36
N SER A 163 14.80 -9.81 18.93
CA SER A 163 15.34 -10.93 18.14
C SER A 163 14.32 -11.48 17.15
N ALA A 164 14.73 -11.82 15.93
CA ALA A 164 13.92 -12.56 14.95
C ALA A 164 13.79 -14.06 15.30
N TRP A 165 14.26 -14.48 16.47
CA TRP A 165 14.20 -15.86 16.94
C TRP A 165 13.45 -15.95 18.27
N THR A 166 12.64 -17.00 18.43
CA THR A 166 12.03 -17.34 19.72
C THR A 166 12.43 -18.76 20.12
N TYR A 167 12.86 -18.91 21.38
CA TYR A 167 13.30 -20.18 21.94
C TYR A 167 12.11 -21.05 22.35
N ASP A 168 12.14 -22.34 22.01
CA ASP A 168 11.17 -23.35 22.40
C ASP A 168 11.79 -24.33 23.38
N GLU A 169 11.33 -24.29 24.63
CA GLU A 169 11.82 -25.17 25.70
C GLU A 169 11.55 -26.66 25.43
N GLY A 170 10.51 -26.98 24.66
CA GLY A 170 10.10 -28.36 24.37
C GLY A 170 11.11 -29.11 23.50
N THR A 171 11.77 -28.40 22.58
CA THR A 171 12.74 -28.98 21.64
C THR A 171 14.17 -28.47 21.80
N ASP A 172 14.41 -27.54 22.75
CA ASP A 172 15.71 -26.90 22.99
C ASP A 172 16.26 -26.24 21.71
N GLU A 173 15.39 -25.67 20.90
CA GLU A 173 15.72 -25.00 19.63
C GLU A 173 15.00 -23.66 19.52
N TRP A 174 15.47 -22.82 18.61
CA TRP A 174 14.85 -21.57 18.25
C TRP A 174 14.09 -21.74 16.94
N TYR A 175 12.93 -21.10 16.81
CA TYR A 175 12.25 -20.94 15.54
C TYR A 175 12.37 -19.51 15.02
N LEU A 176 12.51 -19.37 13.70
CA LEU A 176 12.58 -18.06 13.03
C LEU A 176 11.19 -17.41 12.98
N ARG A 177 11.16 -16.10 13.24
CA ARG A 177 9.98 -15.24 13.17
C ARG A 177 10.40 -13.82 12.78
N ILE A 178 10.31 -13.46 11.50
CA ILE A 178 10.70 -12.11 11.04
C ILE A 178 9.77 -11.04 11.64
N PHE A 179 8.52 -11.40 11.95
CA PHE A 179 7.53 -10.53 12.57
C PHE A 179 7.35 -10.83 14.07
N SER A 180 6.12 -10.94 14.56
CA SER A 180 5.84 -11.25 15.97
C SER A 180 6.30 -12.67 16.34
N LYS A 181 6.45 -12.96 17.64
CA LYS A 181 6.82 -14.31 18.08
C LYS A 181 5.74 -15.34 17.75
N GLU A 182 4.51 -14.89 17.55
CA GLU A 182 3.35 -15.68 17.14
C GLU A 182 3.26 -15.87 15.62
N GLN A 183 4.23 -15.36 14.84
CA GLN A 183 4.31 -15.49 13.38
C GLN A 183 5.56 -16.29 12.94
N PRO A 184 5.63 -17.60 13.22
CA PRO A 184 6.74 -18.44 12.77
C PRO A 184 6.81 -18.54 11.24
N ASP A 185 7.99 -18.32 10.69
CA ASP A 185 8.23 -18.34 9.24
C ASP A 185 8.15 -19.76 8.67
N LEU A 186 7.40 -19.90 7.56
CA LEU A 186 7.34 -21.12 6.78
C LEU A 186 8.66 -21.36 6.04
N ASN A 187 9.05 -22.62 5.95
CA ASN A 187 10.23 -23.05 5.22
C ASN A 187 9.90 -23.39 3.76
N TRP A 188 9.93 -22.40 2.88
CA TRP A 188 9.64 -22.57 1.45
C TRP A 188 10.62 -23.46 0.70
N SER A 189 11.81 -23.72 1.25
CA SER A 189 12.74 -24.69 0.68
C SER A 189 12.18 -26.12 0.73
N ASN A 190 11.22 -26.40 1.63
CA ASN A 190 10.51 -27.66 1.71
C ASN A 190 9.40 -27.72 0.64
N PRO A 191 9.46 -28.65 -0.34
CA PRO A 191 8.43 -28.76 -1.37
C PRO A 191 7.05 -29.15 -0.82
N GLU A 192 6.95 -29.86 0.31
CA GLU A 192 5.67 -30.18 0.94
C GLU A 192 4.96 -28.93 1.48
N VAL A 193 5.73 -27.95 1.98
CA VAL A 193 5.19 -26.66 2.42
C VAL A 193 4.63 -25.88 1.22
N ARG A 194 5.39 -25.83 0.12
CA ARG A 194 4.94 -25.12 -1.09
C ARG A 194 3.66 -25.73 -1.64
N GLU A 195 3.60 -27.06 -1.76
CA GLU A 195 2.39 -27.73 -2.22
C GLU A 195 1.21 -27.52 -1.27
N ALA A 196 1.42 -27.54 0.05
CA ALA A 196 0.36 -27.25 1.02
C ALA A 196 -0.17 -25.81 0.84
N VAL A 197 0.71 -24.82 0.69
CA VAL A 197 0.33 -23.43 0.39
C VAL A 197 -0.43 -23.32 -0.94
N TYR A 198 0.03 -24.02 -1.99
CA TYR A 198 -0.66 -24.02 -3.28
C TYR A 198 -2.05 -24.64 -3.18
N ASP A 199 -2.24 -25.67 -2.37
CA ASP A 199 -3.55 -26.25 -2.12
C ASP A 199 -4.52 -25.26 -1.45
N GLU A 200 -4.03 -24.48 -0.49
CA GLU A 200 -4.82 -23.40 0.12
C GLU A 200 -5.21 -22.31 -0.89
N MET A 201 -4.29 -21.94 -1.80
CA MET A 201 -4.60 -20.98 -2.86
C MET A 201 -5.64 -21.54 -3.84
N ARG A 202 -5.52 -22.81 -4.24
CA ARG A 202 -6.46 -23.46 -5.16
C ARG A 202 -7.87 -23.53 -4.56
N PHE A 203 -7.99 -23.82 -3.27
CA PHE A 203 -9.27 -23.81 -2.56
C PHE A 203 -10.02 -22.48 -2.74
N TRP A 204 -9.34 -21.35 -2.61
CA TRP A 204 -9.96 -20.03 -2.80
C TRP A 204 -10.24 -19.68 -4.26
N LEU A 205 -9.38 -20.10 -5.19
CA LEU A 205 -9.63 -19.93 -6.63
C LEU A 205 -10.86 -20.72 -7.10
N GLU A 206 -11.07 -21.93 -6.58
CA GLU A 206 -12.24 -22.77 -6.85
C GLU A 206 -13.56 -22.12 -6.37
N LYS A 207 -13.49 -21.30 -5.31
CA LYS A 207 -14.62 -20.50 -4.82
C LYS A 207 -14.88 -19.23 -5.62
N GLY A 208 -14.02 -18.90 -6.58
CA GLY A 208 -14.21 -17.76 -7.49
C GLY A 208 -13.42 -16.51 -7.16
N VAL A 209 -12.42 -16.59 -6.28
CA VAL A 209 -11.43 -15.52 -6.10
C VAL A 209 -10.70 -15.26 -7.44
N ALA A 210 -10.53 -13.99 -7.79
CA ALA A 210 -9.96 -13.56 -9.06
C ALA A 210 -8.43 -13.41 -9.04
N GLY A 211 -7.83 -13.51 -7.86
CA GLY A 211 -6.40 -13.34 -7.68
C GLY A 211 -6.02 -13.09 -6.23
N PHE A 212 -4.73 -12.87 -6.00
CA PHE A 212 -4.18 -12.67 -4.66
C PHE A 212 -3.35 -11.40 -4.56
N ARG A 213 -3.44 -10.74 -3.40
CA ARG A 213 -2.38 -9.89 -2.88
C ARG A 213 -1.52 -10.76 -1.99
N LEU A 214 -0.23 -10.84 -2.28
CA LEU A 214 0.70 -11.73 -1.58
C LEU A 214 1.53 -10.91 -0.58
N ASP A 215 1.31 -11.17 0.71
CA ASP A 215 1.97 -10.47 1.82
C ASP A 215 3.47 -10.78 1.87
N VAL A 216 4.28 -9.72 1.95
CA VAL A 216 5.75 -9.71 1.94
C VAL A 216 6.39 -10.83 1.13
N ILE A 217 5.88 -11.06 -0.09
CA ILE A 217 6.20 -12.28 -0.83
C ILE A 217 7.68 -12.37 -1.21
N ASN A 218 8.41 -11.24 -1.19
CA ASN A 218 9.83 -11.23 -1.48
C ASN A 218 10.72 -11.82 -0.37
N ILE A 219 10.18 -12.14 0.82
CA ILE A 219 10.96 -12.70 1.94
C ILE A 219 10.78 -14.21 2.13
N ILE A 220 10.05 -14.89 1.25
CA ILE A 220 9.79 -16.35 1.35
C ILE A 220 11.05 -17.20 1.16
N SER A 221 12.07 -16.68 0.46
CA SER A 221 13.34 -17.36 0.26
C SER A 221 14.38 -16.86 1.27
N LYS A 222 14.74 -17.69 2.25
CA LYS A 222 15.82 -17.39 3.19
C LYS A 222 17.17 -17.88 2.64
N ALA A 223 18.28 -17.30 3.13
CA ALA A 223 19.62 -17.81 2.83
C ALA A 223 19.80 -19.26 3.32
N GLU A 224 20.54 -20.06 2.56
CA GLU A 224 21.03 -21.36 3.05
C GLU A 224 22.01 -21.14 4.21
N ASP A 225 22.03 -22.06 5.18
CA ASP A 225 22.86 -21.98 6.39
C ASP A 225 22.74 -20.67 7.19
N LEU A 226 21.53 -20.09 7.25
CA LEU A 226 21.17 -18.83 7.93
C LEU A 226 21.74 -18.65 9.35
N GLU A 227 22.02 -19.72 10.08
CA GLU A 227 22.72 -19.71 11.37
C GLU A 227 24.16 -19.19 11.30
N LEU A 228 24.79 -19.21 10.13
CA LEU A 228 26.15 -18.72 9.91
C LEU A 228 26.20 -17.22 9.57
N TRP A 229 25.04 -16.58 9.34
CA TRP A 229 24.96 -15.23 8.79
C TRP A 229 24.48 -14.24 9.85
N ASN A 230 25.42 -13.56 10.50
CA ASN A 230 25.09 -12.33 11.23
C ASN A 230 24.89 -11.17 10.25
N ALA A 231 23.86 -10.37 10.48
CA ALA A 231 23.68 -9.08 9.83
C ALA A 231 24.78 -8.11 10.25
N GLU A 232 25.11 -7.20 9.33
CA GLU A 232 26.11 -6.15 9.56
C GLU A 232 25.69 -5.26 10.74
N SER A 233 26.64 -4.94 11.62
CA SER A 233 26.38 -4.12 12.80
C SER A 233 26.19 -2.66 12.40
N VAL A 234 24.94 -2.18 12.38
CA VAL A 234 24.59 -0.77 12.21
C VAL A 234 24.54 -0.02 13.54
N ASN A 235 24.32 -0.74 14.65
CA ASN A 235 24.34 -0.18 16.00
C ASN A 235 25.08 -1.12 16.96
N GLU A 236 26.34 -0.81 17.26
CA GLU A 236 27.23 -1.62 18.11
C GLU A 236 26.73 -1.81 19.56
N LYS A 237 25.71 -1.05 19.99
CA LYS A 237 25.15 -1.14 21.35
C LYS A 237 24.06 -2.19 21.50
N VAL A 238 23.56 -2.74 20.40
CA VAL A 238 22.45 -3.71 20.39
C VAL A 238 22.97 -4.99 19.73
N PHE A 239 22.56 -6.16 20.24
CA PHE A 239 22.95 -7.41 19.62
C PHE A 239 22.19 -7.58 18.30
N GLU A 240 20.87 -7.43 18.34
CA GLU A 240 19.97 -7.51 17.19
C GLU A 240 20.25 -6.40 16.17
N GLN A 241 20.36 -6.78 14.90
CA GLN A 241 20.65 -5.90 13.76
C GLN A 241 19.67 -6.14 12.60
N PRO A 242 19.29 -5.10 11.84
CA PRO A 242 18.46 -5.24 10.65
C PRO A 242 19.09 -6.17 9.60
N ALA A 243 18.38 -7.23 9.24
CA ALA A 243 18.88 -8.28 8.35
C ALA A 243 18.20 -8.29 6.97
N TYR A 244 17.59 -7.18 6.54
CA TYR A 244 16.80 -7.11 5.30
C TYR A 244 17.52 -7.68 4.07
N GLY A 245 18.81 -7.38 3.90
CA GLY A 245 19.61 -7.89 2.77
C GLY A 245 19.90 -9.40 2.78
N LEU A 246 19.57 -10.11 3.86
CA LEU A 246 19.80 -11.55 4.01
C LEU A 246 18.53 -12.39 3.75
N TYR A 247 17.34 -11.78 3.78
CA TYR A 247 16.08 -12.48 3.53
C TYR A 247 15.20 -11.83 2.46
N CYS A 248 15.31 -10.52 2.19
CA CYS A 248 14.59 -9.88 1.10
C CYS A 248 15.20 -10.26 -0.25
N ASN A 249 14.34 -10.62 -1.21
CA ASN A 249 14.74 -11.03 -2.56
C ASN A 249 15.73 -12.21 -2.53
N GLY A 250 15.52 -13.17 -1.62
CA GLY A 250 16.45 -14.27 -1.43
C GLY A 250 16.62 -15.16 -2.67
N PRO A 251 17.64 -16.03 -2.67
CA PRO A 251 18.20 -16.64 -3.88
C PRO A 251 17.22 -17.46 -4.72
N ARG A 252 16.16 -18.00 -4.10
CA ARG A 252 15.15 -18.85 -4.75
C ARG A 252 13.78 -18.20 -4.85
N VAL A 253 13.62 -16.92 -4.49
CA VAL A 253 12.32 -16.23 -4.51
C VAL A 253 11.66 -16.32 -5.89
N HIS A 254 12.43 -16.04 -6.94
CA HIS A 254 11.95 -16.09 -8.32
C HIS A 254 11.63 -17.51 -8.78
N GLU A 255 12.33 -18.53 -8.26
CA GLU A 255 12.01 -19.94 -8.52
C GLU A 255 10.65 -20.29 -7.93
N PHE A 256 10.42 -19.97 -6.67
CA PHE A 256 9.16 -20.25 -5.97
C PHE A 256 7.97 -19.51 -6.58
N LEU A 257 8.17 -18.28 -7.04
CA LEU A 257 7.12 -17.50 -7.70
C LEU A 257 6.74 -18.05 -9.08
N ARG A 258 7.71 -18.56 -9.86
CA ARG A 258 7.40 -19.24 -11.12
C ARG A 258 6.67 -20.55 -10.90
N GLU A 259 7.11 -21.32 -9.90
CA GLU A 259 6.43 -22.57 -9.50
C GLU A 259 4.98 -22.27 -9.08
N MET A 260 4.76 -21.30 -8.19
CA MET A 260 3.41 -20.86 -7.79
C MET A 260 2.57 -20.42 -8.99
N ARG A 261 3.14 -19.65 -9.91
CA ARG A 261 2.45 -19.16 -11.10
C ARG A 261 1.93 -20.33 -11.95
N GLU A 262 2.78 -21.32 -12.21
CA GLU A 262 2.48 -22.48 -13.05
C GLU A 262 1.51 -23.46 -12.36
N GLU A 263 1.74 -23.77 -11.09
CA GLU A 263 0.98 -24.76 -10.33
C GLU A 263 -0.38 -24.25 -9.85
N VAL A 264 -0.54 -22.92 -9.76
CA VAL A 264 -1.74 -22.28 -9.22
C VAL A 264 -2.39 -21.36 -10.25
N LEU A 265 -1.87 -20.16 -10.48
CA LEU A 265 -2.64 -19.10 -11.17
C LEU A 265 -2.95 -19.44 -12.64
N ASP A 266 -1.97 -20.01 -13.36
CA ASP A 266 -2.15 -20.35 -14.78
C ASP A 266 -3.17 -21.49 -14.98
N ARG A 267 -3.36 -22.37 -13.99
CA ARG A 267 -4.35 -23.48 -14.05
C ARG A 267 -5.80 -23.01 -14.00
N TYR A 268 -6.06 -21.82 -13.45
CA TYR A 268 -7.41 -21.24 -13.32
C TYR A 268 -7.65 -20.09 -14.31
N SER A 269 -6.77 -19.93 -15.30
CA SER A 269 -6.76 -18.80 -16.24
C SER A 269 -7.41 -19.08 -17.60
N GLU A 270 -8.12 -20.22 -17.76
CA GLU A 270 -8.77 -20.58 -19.03
C GLU A 270 -9.89 -19.60 -19.44
N GLN A 271 -10.77 -19.21 -18.51
CA GLN A 271 -11.88 -18.29 -18.79
C GLN A 271 -11.51 -16.83 -18.54
N ASP A 272 -10.81 -16.56 -17.43
CA ASP A 272 -10.37 -15.23 -17.00
C ASP A 272 -9.01 -15.37 -16.32
N GLU A 273 -8.02 -14.56 -16.73
CA GLU A 273 -6.69 -14.59 -16.11
C GLU A 273 -6.76 -14.27 -14.61
N ARG A 274 -6.08 -15.07 -13.78
CA ARG A 274 -5.92 -14.79 -12.35
C ARG A 274 -4.73 -13.86 -12.13
N MET A 275 -4.91 -12.86 -11.27
CA MET A 275 -3.86 -11.90 -10.98
C MET A 275 -3.14 -12.20 -9.67
N ALA A 276 -1.86 -11.83 -9.59
CA ALA A 276 -1.13 -11.71 -8.35
C ALA A 276 -0.40 -10.38 -8.27
N VAL A 277 -0.59 -9.68 -7.15
CA VAL A 277 0.21 -8.51 -6.76
C VAL A 277 1.03 -8.88 -5.55
N GLY A 278 2.35 -8.74 -5.63
CA GLY A 278 3.25 -9.00 -4.50
C GLY A 278 3.56 -7.73 -3.73
N GLU A 279 3.47 -7.78 -2.40
CA GLU A 279 4.16 -6.83 -1.56
C GLU A 279 5.65 -7.15 -1.55
N VAL A 280 6.49 -6.20 -2.00
CA VAL A 280 7.95 -6.39 -2.05
C VAL A 280 8.65 -5.29 -1.25
N ILE A 281 8.91 -5.56 0.02
CA ILE A 281 9.56 -4.61 0.93
C ILE A 281 11.05 -4.47 0.60
N VAL A 282 11.65 -3.32 0.91
CA VAL A 282 13.10 -3.07 0.76
C VAL A 282 13.62 -3.42 -0.65
N THR A 283 12.80 -3.16 -1.68
CA THR A 283 13.10 -3.52 -3.09
C THR A 283 12.88 -2.30 -3.99
N SER A 284 13.88 -1.42 -4.04
CA SER A 284 13.77 -0.12 -4.74
C SER A 284 14.51 -0.03 -6.07
N GLU A 285 15.29 -1.06 -6.42
CA GLU A 285 16.08 -1.12 -7.63
C GLU A 285 15.22 -1.59 -8.82
N PRO A 286 15.06 -0.79 -9.90
CA PRO A 286 14.17 -1.13 -11.00
C PRO A 286 14.45 -2.47 -11.69
N LYS A 287 15.73 -2.85 -11.88
CA LYS A 287 16.06 -4.16 -12.48
C LYS A 287 15.57 -5.34 -11.62
N GLU A 288 15.58 -5.17 -10.29
CA GLU A 288 15.14 -6.20 -9.35
C GLU A 288 13.61 -6.33 -9.41
N VAL A 289 12.90 -5.20 -9.33
CA VAL A 289 11.43 -5.18 -9.47
C VAL A 289 10.98 -5.75 -10.81
N ARG A 290 11.72 -5.47 -11.90
CA ARG A 290 11.40 -6.03 -13.23
C ARG A 290 11.48 -7.56 -13.25
N CYS A 291 12.34 -8.20 -12.47
CA CYS A 291 12.38 -9.65 -12.37
C CYS A 291 11.05 -10.24 -11.88
N TYR A 292 10.32 -9.53 -11.01
CA TYR A 292 9.03 -9.98 -10.51
C TYR A 292 7.88 -9.83 -11.50
N VAL A 293 7.91 -8.80 -12.37
CA VAL A 293 6.71 -8.37 -13.14
C VAL A 293 6.87 -8.50 -14.66
N GLU A 294 8.07 -8.83 -15.16
CA GLU A 294 8.27 -9.00 -16.59
C GLU A 294 7.42 -10.17 -17.13
N PRO A 295 6.52 -9.95 -18.11
CA PRO A 295 5.57 -10.98 -18.55
C PRO A 295 6.22 -12.28 -19.02
N GLY A 296 7.41 -12.21 -19.62
CA GLY A 296 8.15 -13.38 -20.09
C GLY A 296 8.68 -14.29 -18.98
N ARG A 297 8.79 -13.78 -17.74
CA ARG A 297 9.29 -14.52 -16.59
C ARG A 297 8.22 -15.36 -15.90
N LYS A 298 6.93 -15.06 -16.15
CA LYS A 298 5.78 -15.75 -15.55
C LYS A 298 5.91 -15.86 -14.02
N GLU A 299 6.11 -14.71 -13.38
CA GLU A 299 6.08 -14.59 -11.92
C GLU A 299 4.79 -13.86 -11.55
N LEU A 300 4.89 -12.64 -11.03
CA LEU A 300 3.74 -11.81 -10.62
C LEU A 300 3.23 -10.96 -11.78
N ASN A 301 2.00 -10.45 -11.66
CA ASN A 301 1.46 -9.49 -12.63
C ASN A 301 1.95 -8.07 -12.32
N MET A 302 2.14 -7.76 -11.04
CA MET A 302 2.56 -6.46 -10.54
C MET A 302 3.12 -6.58 -9.11
N VAL A 303 3.74 -5.52 -8.61
CA VAL A 303 4.18 -5.44 -7.22
C VAL A 303 3.80 -4.09 -6.59
N TYR A 304 3.65 -4.08 -5.27
CA TYR A 304 3.65 -2.87 -4.47
C TYR A 304 5.09 -2.46 -4.16
N GLN A 305 5.54 -1.33 -4.71
CA GLN A 305 6.85 -0.76 -4.37
C GLN A 305 6.73 0.17 -3.16
N TYR A 306 7.61 -0.02 -2.17
CA TYR A 306 7.56 0.68 -0.88
C TYR A 306 8.33 2.01 -0.87
N ASP A 307 8.90 2.45 -1.99
CA ASP A 307 9.68 3.70 -2.04
C ASP A 307 8.90 4.93 -1.55
N LEU A 308 7.63 5.08 -1.92
CA LEU A 308 6.77 6.16 -1.39
C LEU A 308 6.36 5.89 0.06
N PHE A 309 6.22 4.63 0.45
CA PHE A 309 5.96 4.22 1.82
C PHE A 309 7.12 4.58 2.76
N ASP A 310 8.36 4.55 2.29
CA ASP A 310 9.56 4.81 3.10
C ASP A 310 10.21 6.18 2.85
N VAL A 311 9.57 7.05 2.08
CA VAL A 311 10.19 8.29 1.55
C VAL A 311 10.80 9.20 2.61
N ASP A 312 10.21 9.21 3.81
CA ASP A 312 10.56 10.01 4.99
C ASP A 312 10.97 9.14 6.20
N SER A 313 11.12 7.82 6.02
CA SER A 313 11.63 6.88 7.04
C SER A 313 13.14 7.00 7.19
N GLY A 314 13.64 7.08 8.42
CA GLY A 314 15.06 7.10 8.78
C GLY A 314 15.70 5.71 8.85
N LEU A 315 17.02 5.69 9.06
CA LEU A 315 17.80 4.44 9.14
C LEU A 315 17.40 3.56 10.33
N SER A 316 16.81 4.14 11.37
CA SER A 316 16.31 3.43 12.55
C SER A 316 14.89 2.89 12.37
N GLY A 317 14.35 2.93 11.14
CA GLY A 317 13.03 2.41 10.79
C GLY A 317 11.96 3.48 10.61
N LYS A 318 10.72 3.02 10.40
CA LYS A 318 9.54 3.83 10.05
C LYS A 318 9.34 5.07 10.93
N PHE A 319 9.39 4.90 12.25
CA PHE A 319 9.18 5.98 13.23
C PHE A 319 10.46 6.78 13.53
N SER A 320 11.36 6.87 12.55
CA SER A 320 12.48 7.81 12.57
C SER A 320 12.41 8.70 11.33
N ALA A 321 12.84 9.95 11.44
CA ALA A 321 12.85 10.89 10.31
C ALA A 321 14.14 10.73 9.50
N SER A 322 14.04 10.62 8.17
CA SER A 322 15.20 10.81 7.26
C SER A 322 15.28 12.20 6.64
N LEU A 323 14.21 13.00 6.74
CA LEU A 323 14.08 14.28 6.08
C LEU A 323 13.66 15.37 7.06
N SER A 324 14.21 16.58 6.87
CA SER A 324 13.98 17.73 7.74
C SER A 324 12.86 18.65 7.28
N SER A 325 12.37 18.52 6.04
CA SER A 325 11.33 19.41 5.50
C SER A 325 10.34 18.68 4.60
N LYS A 326 9.12 19.23 4.52
CA LYS A 326 8.08 18.77 3.58
C LYS A 326 8.49 18.97 2.12
N GLU A 327 9.34 19.96 1.84
CA GLU A 327 9.84 20.26 0.50
C GLU A 327 10.74 19.14 0.00
N ASP A 328 11.61 18.61 0.88
CA ASP A 328 12.46 17.45 0.57
C ASP A 328 11.64 16.20 0.31
N ILE A 329 10.55 16.00 1.07
CA ILE A 329 9.61 14.89 0.86
C ILE A 329 9.00 15.01 -0.55
N LEU A 330 8.48 16.18 -0.92
CA LEU A 330 7.87 16.42 -2.23
C LEU A 330 8.87 16.22 -3.38
N ARG A 331 10.12 16.67 -3.23
CA ARG A 331 11.20 16.41 -4.21
C ARG A 331 11.42 14.91 -4.41
N LYS A 332 11.52 14.15 -3.32
CA LYS A 332 11.66 12.70 -3.40
C LYS A 332 10.43 12.03 -4.01
N VAL A 333 9.22 12.46 -3.66
CA VAL A 333 7.97 11.96 -4.26
C VAL A 333 7.98 12.16 -5.77
N LYS A 334 8.33 13.35 -6.28
CA LYS A 334 8.45 13.63 -7.72
C LYS A 334 9.47 12.70 -8.39
N LYS A 335 10.64 12.49 -7.77
CA LYS A 335 11.69 11.57 -8.26
C LYS A 335 11.23 10.11 -8.28
N ILE A 336 10.59 9.63 -7.21
CA ILE A 336 10.12 8.25 -7.08
C ILE A 336 8.99 7.96 -8.07
N VAL A 337 8.01 8.85 -8.20
CA VAL A 337 6.93 8.70 -9.18
C VAL A 337 7.52 8.67 -10.60
N THR A 338 8.42 9.61 -10.93
CA THR A 338 9.08 9.66 -12.24
C THR A 338 9.83 8.36 -12.53
N LYS A 339 10.60 7.84 -11.55
CA LYS A 339 11.32 6.57 -11.66
C LYS A 339 10.38 5.43 -12.03
N TRP A 340 9.36 5.16 -11.21
CA TRP A 340 8.50 4.00 -11.43
C TRP A 340 7.63 4.10 -12.68
N GLN A 341 7.16 5.30 -13.01
CA GLN A 341 6.41 5.55 -14.24
C GLN A 341 7.26 5.36 -15.51
N THR A 342 8.57 5.56 -15.41
CA THR A 342 9.50 5.42 -16.54
C THR A 342 10.06 4.01 -16.66
N GLU A 343 10.41 3.37 -15.55
CA GLU A 343 11.10 2.07 -15.54
C GLU A 343 10.16 0.87 -15.71
N LEU A 344 8.92 1.00 -15.24
CA LEU A 344 7.87 -0.01 -15.35
C LEU A 344 6.80 0.35 -16.39
N ALA A 345 7.12 1.28 -17.30
CA ALA A 345 6.24 1.64 -18.40
C ALA A 345 5.84 0.39 -19.23
N PHE A 346 4.57 0.33 -19.62
CA PHE A 346 4.04 -0.78 -20.43
C PHE A 346 4.78 -0.92 -21.77
N SER A 347 5.15 0.20 -22.40
CA SER A 347 5.96 0.23 -23.63
C SER A 347 7.34 -0.42 -23.50
N LYS A 348 7.85 -0.57 -22.26
CA LYS A 348 9.11 -1.24 -21.92
C LYS A 348 8.90 -2.67 -21.39
N GLY A 349 7.69 -3.21 -21.52
CA GLY A 349 7.33 -4.54 -21.04
C GLY A 349 7.20 -4.67 -19.52
N GLY A 350 7.13 -3.55 -18.78
CA GLY A 350 6.83 -3.55 -17.34
C GLY A 350 5.34 -3.37 -17.05
N TRP A 351 4.99 -3.48 -15.78
CA TRP A 351 3.68 -3.07 -15.28
C TRP A 351 3.79 -2.51 -13.87
N ASN A 352 3.12 -1.38 -13.62
CA ASN A 352 3.21 -0.65 -12.35
C ASN A 352 1.91 -0.74 -11.54
N THR A 353 2.02 -0.59 -10.23
CA THR A 353 0.90 -0.24 -9.34
C THR A 353 0.89 1.26 -9.08
N VAL A 354 -0.29 1.83 -8.88
CA VAL A 354 -0.46 3.25 -8.51
C VAL A 354 -1.28 3.30 -7.24
N TRP A 355 -0.67 3.75 -6.15
CA TRP A 355 -1.27 3.80 -4.82
C TRP A 355 -0.56 4.85 -3.96
N LEU A 356 -1.25 5.41 -2.98
CA LEU A 356 -0.66 6.27 -1.93
C LEU A 356 -1.09 5.87 -0.52
N GLU A 357 -2.13 5.06 -0.39
CA GLU A 357 -2.67 4.61 0.89
C GLU A 357 -2.88 3.10 0.86
N SER A 358 -2.70 2.46 2.01
CA SER A 358 -3.14 1.10 2.32
C SER A 358 -3.44 0.99 3.82
N HIS A 359 -3.87 -0.17 4.29
CA HIS A 359 -4.07 -0.42 5.72
C HIS A 359 -2.79 -0.32 6.58
N ASP A 360 -1.61 -0.19 5.98
CA ASP A 360 -0.31 -0.03 6.68
C ASP A 360 0.25 1.39 6.63
N THR A 361 -0.41 2.32 5.94
CA THR A 361 0.09 3.69 5.77
C THR A 361 -0.69 4.70 6.62
N ALA A 362 -0.10 5.88 6.80
CA ALA A 362 -0.88 7.06 7.17
C ALA A 362 -1.72 7.58 5.99
N ARG A 363 -2.59 8.57 6.24
CA ARG A 363 -3.39 9.21 5.20
C ARG A 363 -2.53 10.10 4.31
N SER A 364 -2.69 9.95 3.00
CA SER A 364 -1.84 10.62 1.99
C SER A 364 -1.93 12.14 2.06
N ILE A 365 -3.10 12.68 2.43
CA ILE A 365 -3.31 14.12 2.61
C ILE A 365 -2.45 14.68 3.74
N SER A 366 -2.43 14.00 4.89
CA SER A 366 -1.62 14.41 6.04
C SER A 366 -0.13 14.24 5.76
N ARG A 367 0.25 13.21 5.01
CA ARG A 367 1.65 12.89 4.74
C ARG A 367 2.29 13.74 3.64
N PHE A 368 1.57 13.99 2.55
CA PHE A 368 2.11 14.66 1.35
C PHE A 368 1.54 16.06 1.12
N GLY A 369 0.60 16.52 1.96
CA GLY A 369 -0.08 17.80 1.78
C GLY A 369 -0.50 18.44 3.10
N ASP A 370 -1.40 19.40 3.01
CA ASP A 370 -1.95 20.10 4.17
C ASP A 370 -3.37 19.59 4.46
N GLY A 371 -3.49 18.80 5.53
CA GLY A 371 -4.75 18.22 5.99
C GLY A 371 -5.66 19.16 6.76
N SER A 372 -5.31 20.45 6.91
CA SER A 372 -6.20 21.43 7.54
C SER A 372 -7.53 21.55 6.79
N SER A 373 -8.59 21.89 7.50
CA SER A 373 -9.94 22.07 6.92
C SER A 373 -9.99 23.04 5.74
N LYS A 374 -9.06 24.01 5.69
CA LYS A 374 -8.90 24.97 4.58
C LYS A 374 -8.43 24.30 3.28
N ASN A 375 -7.52 23.33 3.37
CA ASN A 375 -6.78 22.80 2.22
C ASN A 375 -7.05 21.33 1.92
N ARG A 376 -7.62 20.56 2.86
CA ARG A 376 -7.92 19.12 2.75
C ARG A 376 -8.52 18.73 1.40
N CYS A 377 -9.61 19.38 0.99
CA CYS A 377 -10.30 19.05 -0.27
C CYS A 377 -9.43 19.35 -1.50
N LYS A 378 -8.62 20.43 -1.48
CA LYS A 378 -7.73 20.79 -2.59
C LYS A 378 -6.62 19.75 -2.75
N VAL A 379 -5.98 19.41 -1.63
CA VAL A 379 -4.93 18.37 -1.57
C VAL A 379 -5.49 17.02 -2.04
N ALA A 380 -6.65 16.62 -1.52
CA ALA A 380 -7.28 15.36 -1.88
C ALA A 380 -7.54 15.24 -3.39
N LYS A 381 -8.10 16.30 -4.00
CA LYS A 381 -8.35 16.34 -5.45
C LYS A 381 -7.04 16.38 -6.26
N MET A 382 -6.01 17.07 -5.78
CA MET A 382 -4.70 17.10 -6.42
C MET A 382 -4.04 15.71 -6.43
N LEU A 383 -4.03 15.02 -5.29
CA LEU A 383 -3.50 13.66 -5.18
C LEU A 383 -4.34 12.63 -5.97
N ALA A 384 -5.66 12.81 -6.02
CA ALA A 384 -6.55 12.02 -6.88
C ALA A 384 -6.22 12.23 -8.35
N LEU A 385 -6.01 13.48 -8.78
CA LEU A 385 -5.62 13.79 -10.16
C LEU A 385 -4.26 13.18 -10.49
N LEU A 386 -3.28 13.26 -9.58
CA LEU A 386 -2.00 12.56 -9.72
C LEU A 386 -2.22 11.07 -9.98
N GLN A 387 -2.82 10.34 -9.03
CA GLN A 387 -2.96 8.89 -9.12
C GLN A 387 -3.77 8.44 -10.36
N THR A 388 -4.87 9.11 -10.66
CA THR A 388 -5.75 8.74 -11.77
C THR A 388 -5.17 9.04 -13.14
N THR A 389 -4.05 9.77 -13.21
CA THR A 389 -3.35 10.08 -14.46
C THR A 389 -1.99 9.38 -14.61
N LEU A 390 -1.52 8.64 -13.61
CA LEU A 390 -0.34 7.76 -13.72
C LEU A 390 -0.66 6.43 -14.44
N SER A 391 0.32 5.82 -15.11
CA SER A 391 0.17 4.49 -15.72
C SER A 391 0.31 3.36 -14.71
N GLY A 392 -0.45 2.30 -14.94
CA GLY A 392 -0.51 1.11 -14.07
C GLY A 392 -1.90 0.85 -13.50
N THR A 393 -1.99 -0.21 -12.70
CA THR A 393 -3.23 -0.57 -11.99
C THR A 393 -3.43 0.37 -10.80
N LEU A 394 -4.60 1.02 -10.74
CA LEU A 394 -4.92 1.99 -9.70
C LEU A 394 -5.49 1.28 -8.48
N PHE A 395 -4.90 1.52 -7.31
CA PHE A 395 -5.41 1.09 -6.02
C PHE A 395 -5.87 2.32 -5.21
N ILE A 396 -7.06 2.20 -4.62
CA ILE A 396 -7.65 3.21 -3.74
C ILE A 396 -7.94 2.53 -2.41
N TYR A 397 -7.46 3.11 -1.31
CA TYR A 397 -7.74 2.59 0.02
C TYR A 397 -8.99 3.23 0.62
N GLN A 398 -9.70 2.48 1.47
CA GLN A 398 -10.94 2.95 2.06
C GLN A 398 -10.83 4.30 2.79
N GLY A 399 -11.65 5.26 2.37
CA GLY A 399 -11.70 6.62 2.92
C GLY A 399 -10.76 7.61 2.23
N GLN A 400 -9.83 7.15 1.40
CA GLN A 400 -9.01 8.00 0.54
C GLN A 400 -9.90 8.83 -0.41
N GLU A 401 -11.00 8.23 -0.88
CA GLU A 401 -11.99 8.87 -1.75
C GLU A 401 -12.80 9.97 -1.06
N LEU A 402 -12.80 10.01 0.28
CA LEU A 402 -13.40 11.07 1.08
C LEU A 402 -12.40 12.18 1.41
N GLY A 403 -11.11 11.89 1.24
CA GLY A 403 -10.04 12.74 1.71
C GLY A 403 -9.94 12.77 3.24
N LEU A 404 -10.02 11.59 3.86
CA LEU A 404 -9.72 11.44 5.29
C LEU A 404 -8.28 11.86 5.60
N VAL A 405 -8.08 12.38 6.81
CA VAL A 405 -6.79 12.80 7.37
C VAL A 405 -6.41 11.89 8.54
N ASN A 406 -5.16 11.98 9.00
CA ASN A 406 -4.71 11.26 10.20
C ASN A 406 -5.62 11.55 11.41
N LEU A 407 -5.60 10.63 12.37
CA LEU A 407 -6.25 10.79 13.67
C LEU A 407 -5.85 12.13 14.31
N SER A 408 -6.82 12.81 14.91
CA SER A 408 -6.60 14.05 15.66
C SER A 408 -5.58 13.85 16.79
N ASP A 409 -4.79 14.89 17.05
CA ASP A 409 -3.85 14.95 18.19
C ASP A 409 -4.57 14.85 19.55
N GLU A 410 -5.88 15.08 19.59
CA GLU A 410 -6.72 14.87 20.77
C GLU A 410 -6.82 13.37 21.18
N ILE A 411 -6.51 12.46 20.26
CA ILE A 411 -6.55 11.02 20.51
C ILE A 411 -5.17 10.56 20.98
N SER A 412 -5.04 10.29 22.29
CA SER A 412 -3.83 9.74 22.90
C SER A 412 -3.28 8.51 22.16
N ILE A 413 -1.95 8.41 21.99
CA ILE A 413 -1.29 7.25 21.34
C ILE A 413 -1.61 5.94 22.07
N GLU A 414 -1.85 5.97 23.38
CA GLU A 414 -2.23 4.80 24.16
C GLU A 414 -3.56 4.17 23.70
N LYS A 415 -4.39 4.92 22.96
CA LYS A 415 -5.63 4.42 22.36
C LYS A 415 -5.43 3.76 21.00
N TYR A 416 -4.22 3.79 20.45
CA TYR A 416 -3.92 3.20 19.14
C TYR A 416 -3.87 1.68 19.32
N PRO A 417 -4.76 0.90 18.69
CA PRO A 417 -4.80 -0.54 18.91
C PRO A 417 -3.59 -1.29 18.33
N ASP A 418 -2.89 -0.71 17.36
CA ASP A 418 -1.86 -1.39 16.57
C ASP A 418 -0.66 -1.91 17.38
N VAL A 419 -0.23 -3.14 17.04
CA VAL A 419 0.89 -3.82 17.67
C VAL A 419 2.25 -3.19 17.30
N GLU A 420 2.40 -2.68 16.07
CA GLU A 420 3.62 -2.00 15.62
C GLU A 420 3.84 -0.72 16.44
N THR A 421 2.82 0.14 16.52
CA THR A 421 2.84 1.37 17.33
C THR A 421 3.18 1.08 18.79
N LYS A 422 2.48 0.14 19.43
CA LYS A 422 2.70 -0.20 20.85
C LYS A 422 4.10 -0.72 21.12
N LYS A 423 4.56 -1.70 20.34
CA LYS A 423 5.89 -2.31 20.52
C LYS A 423 7.00 -1.30 20.25
N ALA A 424 6.86 -0.47 19.21
CA ALA A 424 7.85 0.54 18.89
C ALA A 424 7.93 1.62 19.98
N TRP A 425 6.78 2.05 20.53
CA TRP A 425 6.72 2.96 21.68
C TRP A 425 7.42 2.38 22.91
N GLU A 426 7.06 1.16 23.31
CA GLU A 426 7.66 0.48 24.46
C GLU A 426 9.18 0.27 24.28
N ALA A 427 9.61 -0.13 23.08
CA ALA A 427 11.02 -0.33 22.77
C ALA A 427 11.82 0.98 22.85
N CYS A 428 11.31 2.05 22.23
CA CYS A 428 11.93 3.37 22.26
C CYS A 428 12.00 3.93 23.69
N TYR A 429 10.89 3.89 24.42
CA TYR A 429 10.82 4.32 25.81
C TYR A 429 11.81 3.55 26.69
N ARG A 430 11.86 2.22 26.59
CA ARG A 430 12.81 1.38 27.33
C ARG A 430 14.25 1.73 27.00
N SER A 431 14.57 1.92 25.71
CA SER A 431 15.92 2.26 25.26
C SER A 431 16.38 3.60 25.81
N ARG A 432 15.54 4.64 25.71
CA ARG A 432 15.83 5.97 26.26
C ARG A 432 15.98 5.92 27.78
N ARG A 433 15.09 5.22 28.48
CA ARG A 433 15.16 5.04 29.94
C ARG A 433 16.48 4.41 30.39
N LEU A 434 17.01 3.44 29.64
CA LEU A 434 18.32 2.82 29.94
C LEU A 434 19.51 3.76 29.65
N ALA A 435 19.32 4.77 28.79
CA ALA A 435 20.33 5.78 28.50
C ALA A 435 20.34 6.94 29.52
N HIS A 436 19.25 7.16 30.26
CA HIS A 436 19.19 8.14 31.36
C HIS A 436 19.79 7.58 32.66
N SER A 437 20.47 8.42 33.44
CA SER A 437 20.96 8.04 34.77
C SER A 437 19.79 7.78 35.72
N ALA A 438 19.93 6.75 36.56
CA ALA A 438 18.89 6.13 37.41
C ALA A 438 18.17 7.02 38.45
N GLU A 439 18.32 8.34 38.42
CA GLU A 439 17.85 9.26 39.47
C GLU A 439 16.65 10.14 39.05
N ASP A 440 16.27 10.20 37.77
CA ASP A 440 15.07 10.93 37.31
C ASP A 440 14.30 10.12 36.25
N TYR A 441 13.32 9.32 36.70
CA TYR A 441 12.57 8.39 35.84
C TYR A 441 11.35 9.03 35.14
N SER A 442 10.93 10.24 35.52
CA SER A 442 9.73 10.89 35.01
C SER A 442 9.92 11.69 33.71
N ASP A 443 11.18 11.89 33.27
CA ASP A 443 11.52 12.93 32.29
C ASP A 443 12.07 12.38 30.96
N VAL A 444 11.73 11.13 30.60
CA VAL A 444 12.08 10.58 29.27
C VAL A 444 11.25 11.31 28.21
N ASP A 445 11.89 12.22 27.50
CA ASP A 445 11.28 12.89 26.35
C ASP A 445 10.98 11.87 25.25
N MET A 446 9.74 11.85 24.78
CA MET A 446 9.23 11.00 23.69
C MET A 446 8.61 11.84 22.57
N SER A 447 8.69 13.16 22.65
CA SER A 447 7.94 14.08 21.78
C SER A 447 8.26 13.93 20.29
N ASP A 448 9.54 13.77 19.95
CA ASP A 448 10.00 13.50 18.58
C ASP A 448 9.47 12.16 18.04
N PHE A 449 9.41 11.14 18.89
CA PHE A 449 8.90 9.82 18.52
C PHE A 449 7.38 9.82 18.38
N GLU A 450 6.68 10.51 19.27
CA GLU A 450 5.25 10.80 19.16
C GLU A 450 4.96 11.50 17.82
N GLU A 451 5.71 12.54 17.46
CA GLU A 451 5.56 13.23 16.16
C GLU A 451 5.68 12.25 14.98
N GLN A 452 6.64 11.32 15.01
CA GLN A 452 6.75 10.29 13.97
C GLN A 452 5.57 9.32 13.94
N ILE A 453 5.02 8.92 15.10
CA ILE A 453 3.82 8.09 15.18
C ILE A 453 2.63 8.85 14.58
N ARG A 454 2.41 10.12 14.96
CA ARG A 454 1.33 10.99 14.46
C ARG A 454 1.38 11.20 12.95
N MET A 455 2.55 11.06 12.35
CA MET A 455 2.71 11.16 10.91
C MET A 455 2.51 9.84 10.17
N LYS A 456 2.90 8.70 10.76
CA LYS A 456 3.16 7.46 10.01
C LYS A 456 2.44 6.21 10.51
N ALA A 457 1.80 6.25 11.67
CA ALA A 457 1.18 5.05 12.26
C ALA A 457 0.10 4.45 11.37
N ARG A 458 0.00 3.11 11.38
CA ARG A 458 -1.00 2.35 10.61
C ARG A 458 -2.42 2.64 11.10
N ASP A 459 -2.57 3.00 12.37
CA ASP A 459 -3.84 3.34 13.00
C ASP A 459 -4.61 4.43 12.23
N HIS A 460 -3.91 5.35 11.58
CA HIS A 460 -4.53 6.41 10.76
C HIS A 460 -5.30 5.87 9.53
N ALA A 461 -4.87 4.74 8.96
CA ALA A 461 -5.61 4.06 7.90
C ALA A 461 -6.71 3.16 8.46
N ARG A 462 -6.57 2.67 9.69
CA ARG A 462 -7.44 1.64 10.27
C ARG A 462 -8.66 2.18 11.04
N MET A 463 -8.91 3.49 11.01
CA MET A 463 -10.12 4.08 11.60
C MET A 463 -11.40 3.58 10.91
N PRO A 464 -12.51 3.36 11.65
CA PRO A 464 -13.78 3.01 11.03
C PRO A 464 -14.31 4.14 10.11
N LEU A 465 -14.92 3.76 8.98
CA LEU A 465 -15.38 4.72 7.97
C LEU A 465 -16.61 5.53 8.42
N PRO A 466 -16.60 6.88 8.25
CA PRO A 466 -17.78 7.71 8.52
C PRO A 466 -18.78 7.64 7.36
N TRP A 467 -19.82 6.81 7.52
CA TRP A 467 -20.91 6.68 6.54
C TRP A 467 -21.88 7.86 6.56
N THR A 468 -22.13 8.42 7.75
CA THR A 468 -23.00 9.57 8.00
C THR A 468 -22.30 10.52 8.98
N SER A 469 -22.93 11.64 9.30
CA SER A 469 -22.52 12.46 10.45
C SER A 469 -22.76 11.70 11.78
N ALA A 470 -21.91 11.94 12.78
CA ALA A 470 -22.02 11.33 14.12
C ALA A 470 -23.25 11.83 14.89
N SER A 471 -23.72 13.06 14.62
CA SER A 471 -24.95 13.60 15.16
C SER A 471 -26.21 12.95 14.57
N SER A 472 -26.08 12.27 13.43
CA SER A 472 -27.20 11.60 12.74
C SER A 472 -27.36 10.13 13.17
N ARG A 473 -26.26 9.40 13.34
CA ARG A 473 -26.24 7.97 13.71
C ARG A 473 -25.06 7.71 14.65
N PRO A 474 -25.18 6.74 15.58
CA PRO A 474 -24.05 6.29 16.40
C PRO A 474 -22.83 5.95 15.53
N ASN A 475 -21.64 6.25 16.05
CA ASN A 475 -20.36 5.95 15.40
C ASN A 475 -20.32 6.36 13.92
N ALA A 476 -20.90 7.52 13.57
CA ALA A 476 -20.97 8.03 12.20
C ALA A 476 -21.56 7.02 11.19
N GLY A 477 -22.50 6.18 11.62
CA GLY A 477 -23.16 5.17 10.78
C GLY A 477 -22.29 3.95 10.43
N PHE A 478 -21.07 3.86 10.98
CA PHE A 478 -20.23 2.66 10.89
C PHE A 478 -20.86 1.48 11.63
N SER A 479 -21.33 1.70 12.87
CA SER A 479 -21.87 0.68 13.76
C SER A 479 -23.01 1.25 14.60
N ASP A 480 -24.02 0.44 14.89
CA ASP A 480 -25.10 0.78 15.84
C ASP A 480 -24.73 0.35 17.29
N ALA A 481 -23.47 -0.03 17.56
CA ALA A 481 -22.93 -0.25 18.91
C ALA A 481 -23.00 1.03 19.78
N GLU A 482 -22.87 0.86 21.10
CA GLU A 482 -22.78 2.00 22.02
C GLU A 482 -21.63 2.94 21.64
N GLU A 483 -21.83 4.25 21.81
CA GLU A 483 -20.83 5.25 21.43
C GLU A 483 -19.47 4.96 22.12
N GLY A 484 -18.39 5.03 21.34
CA GLY A 484 -17.04 4.75 21.84
C GLY A 484 -16.69 3.27 21.97
N HIS A 485 -17.57 2.35 21.57
CA HIS A 485 -17.32 0.89 21.59
C HIS A 485 -16.90 0.32 20.23
N THR A 486 -16.35 1.15 19.34
CA THR A 486 -15.68 0.65 18.14
C THR A 486 -14.30 0.10 18.50
N TRP A 487 -13.82 -0.88 17.74
CA TRP A 487 -12.53 -1.54 17.98
C TRP A 487 -11.31 -0.61 17.85
N SER A 488 -11.47 0.48 17.10
CA SER A 488 -10.46 1.52 16.85
C SER A 488 -11.11 2.91 16.99
N PRO A 489 -10.36 3.96 17.36
CA PRO A 489 -10.89 5.32 17.41
C PRO A 489 -11.50 5.79 16.08
N MET A 490 -12.61 6.51 16.17
CA MET A 490 -13.24 7.22 15.05
C MET A 490 -12.49 8.52 14.73
N ASN A 491 -12.56 8.98 13.48
CA ASN A 491 -12.16 10.34 13.15
C ASN A 491 -13.16 11.35 13.75
N THR A 492 -12.65 12.47 14.29
CA THR A 492 -13.44 13.48 15.00
C THR A 492 -14.14 14.47 14.06
N ASP A 493 -13.84 14.44 12.75
CA ASP A 493 -14.36 15.39 11.77
C ASP A 493 -15.56 14.87 10.93
N SER A 494 -16.15 13.75 11.33
CA SER A 494 -17.25 13.07 10.61
C SER A 494 -18.50 13.94 10.38
N GLU A 495 -18.72 14.98 11.18
CA GLU A 495 -19.77 15.98 10.93
C GLU A 495 -19.60 16.72 9.59
N SER A 496 -18.36 16.86 9.14
CA SER A 496 -17.99 17.60 7.93
C SER A 496 -17.39 16.74 6.82
N CYS A 497 -17.04 15.49 7.14
CA CYS A 497 -16.37 14.55 6.24
C CYS A 497 -16.98 13.15 6.40
N ASN A 498 -18.06 12.89 5.66
CA ASN A 498 -18.71 11.59 5.63
C ASN A 498 -19.27 11.29 4.23
N ILE A 499 -19.56 10.00 4.00
CA ILE A 499 -19.99 9.48 2.69
C ILE A 499 -21.33 10.10 2.26
N GLU A 500 -22.33 10.18 3.15
CA GLU A 500 -23.66 10.70 2.83
C GLU A 500 -23.63 12.15 2.31
N GLN A 501 -22.91 13.03 3.02
CA GLN A 501 -22.75 14.42 2.65
C GLN A 501 -22.01 14.54 1.31
N GLN A 502 -20.86 13.88 1.18
CA GLN A 502 -20.05 13.97 -0.05
C GLN A 502 -20.74 13.33 -1.25
N ASN A 503 -21.58 12.32 -1.03
CA ASN A 503 -22.35 11.70 -2.10
C ASN A 503 -23.36 12.69 -2.71
N SER A 504 -23.90 13.59 -1.89
CA SER A 504 -24.90 14.58 -2.28
C SER A 504 -24.29 15.86 -2.89
N ASP A 505 -23.04 16.18 -2.53
CA ASP A 505 -22.31 17.35 -3.03
C ASP A 505 -21.54 17.04 -4.34
N PRO A 506 -21.92 17.60 -5.51
CA PRO A 506 -21.28 17.32 -6.79
C PRO A 506 -19.82 17.78 -6.88
N ASP A 507 -19.41 18.70 -6.00
CA ASP A 507 -18.05 19.25 -5.91
C ASP A 507 -17.22 18.58 -4.80
N SER A 508 -17.72 17.52 -4.18
CA SER A 508 -17.00 16.78 -3.14
C SER A 508 -15.76 16.06 -3.67
N VAL A 509 -14.91 15.61 -2.73
CA VAL A 509 -13.75 14.76 -3.06
C VAL A 509 -14.22 13.43 -3.64
N LEU A 510 -15.26 12.83 -3.06
CA LEU A 510 -15.86 11.57 -3.54
C LEU A 510 -16.35 11.68 -4.98
N ASN A 511 -17.12 12.72 -5.31
CA ASN A 511 -17.63 12.90 -6.66
C ASN A 511 -16.52 13.31 -7.65
N PHE A 512 -15.45 13.95 -7.18
CA PHE A 512 -14.25 14.15 -7.98
C PHE A 512 -13.57 12.82 -8.34
N TRP A 513 -13.38 11.91 -7.38
CA TRP A 513 -12.85 10.57 -7.65
C TRP A 513 -13.69 9.80 -8.67
N ARG A 514 -15.02 9.79 -8.53
CA ARG A 514 -15.93 9.18 -9.52
C ARG A 514 -15.71 9.72 -10.94
N LYS A 515 -15.61 11.05 -11.08
CA LYS A 515 -15.35 11.71 -12.37
C LYS A 515 -13.99 11.29 -12.95
N GLN A 516 -12.94 11.29 -12.12
CA GLN A 516 -11.58 10.92 -12.56
C GLN A 516 -11.45 9.43 -12.91
N ILE A 517 -12.03 8.52 -12.12
CA ILE A 517 -12.04 7.08 -12.40
C ILE A 517 -12.77 6.81 -13.73
N SER A 518 -13.94 7.43 -13.92
CA SER A 518 -14.69 7.30 -15.18
C SER A 518 -13.89 7.83 -16.38
N PHE A 519 -13.20 8.96 -16.23
CA PHE A 519 -12.33 9.50 -17.27
C PHE A 519 -11.17 8.54 -17.59
N ARG A 520 -10.47 8.07 -16.56
CA ARG A 520 -9.36 7.10 -16.69
C ARG A 520 -9.79 5.84 -17.44
N GLN A 521 -10.93 5.27 -17.10
CA GLN A 521 -11.47 4.06 -17.74
C GLN A 521 -11.92 4.28 -19.19
N LYS A 522 -12.38 5.48 -19.54
CA LYS A 522 -12.76 5.85 -20.92
C LYS A 522 -11.56 6.14 -21.83
N HIS A 523 -10.39 6.38 -21.25
CA HIS A 523 -9.16 6.74 -21.96
C HIS A 523 -7.98 5.81 -21.62
N PRO A 524 -8.12 4.48 -21.76
CA PRO A 524 -7.11 3.53 -21.27
C PRO A 524 -5.78 3.63 -22.02
N GLU A 525 -5.78 3.96 -23.32
CA GLU A 525 -4.54 4.02 -24.12
C GLU A 525 -3.61 5.16 -23.65
N THR A 526 -4.19 6.26 -23.14
CA THR A 526 -3.44 7.42 -22.63
C THR A 526 -3.26 7.38 -21.11
N MET A 527 -4.32 7.08 -20.36
CA MET A 527 -4.34 7.25 -18.91
C MET A 527 -3.79 6.05 -18.16
N ILE A 528 -3.96 4.84 -18.71
CA ILE A 528 -3.61 3.58 -18.03
C ILE A 528 -2.35 2.97 -18.62
N LEU A 529 -2.31 2.85 -19.95
CA LEU A 529 -1.20 2.25 -20.69
C LEU A 529 -0.13 3.28 -21.09
N GLY A 530 -0.56 4.52 -21.31
CA GLY A 530 0.22 5.58 -21.95
C GLY A 530 1.59 5.84 -21.34
N ASP A 531 2.54 6.25 -22.16
CA ASP A 531 3.86 6.62 -21.66
C ASP A 531 3.79 7.89 -20.80
N PHE A 532 4.59 7.91 -19.74
CA PHE A 532 4.80 9.06 -18.87
C PHE A 532 6.10 9.74 -19.25
N GLU A 533 6.06 11.06 -19.43
CA GLU A 533 7.26 11.87 -19.68
C GLU A 533 7.21 13.12 -18.80
N ILE A 534 8.13 13.19 -17.84
CA ILE A 534 8.27 14.36 -16.97
C ILE A 534 8.63 15.59 -17.80
N VAL A 535 8.01 16.73 -17.48
CA VAL A 535 8.40 18.03 -18.05
C VAL A 535 9.46 18.60 -17.12
N SER A 536 10.67 18.81 -17.64
CA SER A 536 11.74 19.56 -16.97
C SER A 536 11.99 20.88 -17.70
N HIS A 537 12.33 21.93 -16.95
CA HIS A 537 12.60 23.26 -17.47
C HIS A 537 14.10 23.54 -17.67
N ASP A 538 14.98 22.72 -17.07
CA ASP A 538 16.42 22.67 -17.39
C ASP A 538 16.81 21.25 -17.85
N GLU A 539 17.76 21.15 -18.80
CA GLU A 539 18.34 19.87 -19.26
C GLU A 539 19.26 19.25 -18.19
N ARG A 540 19.50 19.98 -17.09
CA ARG A 540 20.22 19.53 -15.91
C ARG A 540 19.20 19.04 -14.88
N LEU A 541 19.04 17.73 -14.78
CA LEU A 541 18.25 17.04 -13.74
C LEU A 541 18.78 17.23 -12.29
N ASP A 542 19.68 18.19 -12.07
CA ASP A 542 20.22 18.57 -10.77
C ASP A 542 19.39 19.73 -10.14
N ASP A 543 18.09 19.84 -10.49
CA ASP A 543 17.20 20.91 -10.04
C ASP A 543 16.79 20.74 -8.57
N ASP A 544 17.57 21.36 -7.71
CA ASP A 544 17.22 21.64 -6.32
C ASP A 544 16.26 22.84 -6.16
N ASP A 545 15.52 23.29 -7.19
CA ASP A 545 14.64 24.46 -7.08
C ASP A 545 13.17 24.26 -7.54
N GLU A 546 12.85 23.30 -8.44
CA GLU A 546 11.48 23.13 -8.98
C GLU A 546 10.67 21.98 -8.34
N TYR A 547 10.45 22.04 -7.03
CA TYR A 547 9.58 21.08 -6.32
C TYR A 547 8.11 21.49 -6.28
N GLU A 548 7.82 22.79 -6.50
CA GLU A 548 6.46 23.32 -6.37
C GLU A 548 5.50 22.73 -7.40
N VAL A 549 5.97 22.51 -8.63
CA VAL A 549 5.15 21.98 -9.72
C VAL A 549 5.66 20.62 -10.18
N MET A 550 4.72 19.68 -10.28
CA MET A 550 4.92 18.43 -11.01
C MET A 550 4.08 18.47 -12.29
N ALA A 551 4.75 18.47 -13.43
CA ALA A 551 4.11 18.45 -14.74
C ALA A 551 4.67 17.32 -15.61
N TYR A 552 3.80 16.66 -16.35
CA TYR A 552 4.19 15.54 -17.22
C TYR A 552 3.19 15.33 -18.34
N TRP A 553 3.69 14.72 -19.42
CA TRP A 553 2.88 14.24 -20.52
C TRP A 553 2.46 12.80 -20.30
N LYS A 554 1.19 12.52 -20.59
CA LYS A 554 0.64 11.20 -20.84
C LYS A 554 0.46 11.03 -22.34
N LYS A 555 1.22 10.11 -22.93
CA LYS A 555 1.23 9.88 -24.38
C LYS A 555 0.54 8.56 -24.68
N PRO A 556 -0.50 8.54 -25.54
CA PRO A 556 -1.17 7.29 -25.88
C PRO A 556 -0.19 6.30 -26.52
N ILE A 557 -0.27 5.03 -26.14
CA ILE A 557 0.46 4.01 -26.88
C ILE A 557 -0.30 3.75 -28.19
N LEU A 558 0.41 3.87 -29.31
CA LEU A 558 -0.12 3.60 -30.66
C LEU A 558 -0.26 2.09 -30.93
N THR A 559 -0.68 1.29 -29.94
CA THR A 559 -0.86 -0.16 -30.13
C THR A 559 -1.98 -0.48 -31.12
N ARG A 560 -2.89 0.47 -31.32
CA ARG A 560 -3.91 0.43 -32.37
C ARG A 560 -3.57 1.53 -33.38
N ASN A 561 -3.45 1.16 -34.66
CA ASN A 561 -3.39 2.09 -35.80
C ASN A 561 -4.65 3.01 -35.93
N GLU A 562 -5.47 3.11 -34.88
CA GLU A 562 -6.79 3.76 -34.83
C GLU A 562 -7.06 4.48 -33.49
N SER A 563 -6.10 4.59 -32.55
CA SER A 563 -6.38 5.33 -31.31
C SER A 563 -6.58 6.82 -31.61
N ASN A 564 -7.81 7.30 -31.44
CA ASN A 564 -8.18 8.72 -31.52
C ASN A 564 -7.83 9.48 -30.22
N GLU A 565 -7.30 8.80 -29.20
CA GLU A 565 -6.86 9.45 -27.97
C GLU A 565 -5.64 10.33 -28.23
N LYS A 566 -5.51 11.40 -27.46
CA LYS A 566 -4.51 12.44 -27.66
C LYS A 566 -3.62 12.55 -26.44
N ALA A 567 -2.40 13.06 -26.62
CA ALA A 567 -1.53 13.35 -25.49
C ALA A 567 -2.20 14.34 -24.53
N ILE A 568 -2.02 14.09 -23.24
CA ILE A 568 -2.56 14.89 -22.14
C ILE A 568 -1.40 15.45 -21.32
N LEU A 569 -1.40 16.76 -21.09
CA LEU A 569 -0.50 17.42 -20.16
C LEU A 569 -1.20 17.51 -18.80
N VAL A 570 -0.56 16.98 -17.77
CA VAL A 570 -0.98 17.11 -16.37
C VAL A 570 -0.04 18.10 -15.69
N ILE A 571 -0.60 19.02 -14.90
CA ILE A 571 0.15 20.06 -14.18
C ILE A 571 -0.40 20.12 -12.76
N LEU A 572 0.45 19.94 -11.75
CA LEU A 572 0.05 19.89 -10.34
C LEU A 572 0.92 20.87 -9.54
N ASN A 573 0.30 21.83 -8.88
CA ASN A 573 0.94 22.55 -7.78
C ASN A 573 0.90 21.66 -6.53
N LEU A 574 2.06 21.27 -6.03
CA LEU A 574 2.22 20.40 -4.87
C LEU A 574 2.24 21.17 -3.55
N THR A 575 2.17 22.51 -3.57
CA THR A 575 2.32 23.35 -2.39
C THR A 575 1.08 24.19 -2.08
N GLY A 576 1.09 24.80 -0.89
CA GLY A 576 0.09 25.78 -0.48
C GLY A 576 0.28 27.17 -1.08
N ASN A 577 1.23 27.36 -2.00
CA ASN A 577 1.54 28.66 -2.58
C ASN A 577 0.50 29.04 -3.64
N GLU A 578 0.02 30.27 -3.58
CA GLU A 578 -0.93 30.83 -4.55
C GLU A 578 -0.16 31.55 -5.68
N ASN A 579 -0.75 31.59 -6.87
CA ASN A 579 -0.21 32.27 -8.06
C ASN A 579 1.14 31.70 -8.55
N VAL A 580 1.35 30.39 -8.42
CA VAL A 580 2.52 29.71 -8.97
C VAL A 580 2.44 29.76 -10.50
N VAL A 581 3.44 30.37 -11.14
CA VAL A 581 3.49 30.54 -12.60
C VAL A 581 4.20 29.35 -13.22
N PHE A 582 3.54 28.67 -14.15
CA PHE A 582 4.08 27.53 -14.88
C PHE A 582 4.11 27.84 -16.39
N PRO A 583 5.30 27.92 -17.01
CA PRO A 583 5.41 28.12 -18.45
C PRO A 583 5.12 26.81 -19.19
N LEU A 584 4.23 26.85 -20.19
CA LEU A 584 3.80 25.66 -20.93
C LEU A 584 4.96 25.06 -21.73
N PRO A 585 5.17 23.73 -21.66
CA PRO A 585 6.22 23.07 -22.42
C PRO A 585 5.91 23.04 -23.92
N PRO A 586 6.93 22.76 -24.75
CA PRO A 586 6.73 22.42 -26.16
C PRO A 586 5.80 21.22 -26.32
N ILE A 587 5.06 21.18 -27.44
CA ILE A 587 4.15 20.07 -27.75
C ILE A 587 4.97 18.87 -28.27
N PRO A 588 4.74 17.65 -27.76
CA PRO A 588 5.36 16.44 -28.28
C PRO A 588 5.19 16.31 -29.81
N GLY A 589 6.30 16.18 -30.53
CA GLY A 589 6.31 16.10 -32.00
C GLY A 589 6.63 17.40 -32.73
N GLY A 590 7.15 18.44 -32.05
CA GLY A 590 7.77 19.61 -32.68
C GLY A 590 6.81 20.73 -33.10
N GLY A 591 5.61 20.80 -32.50
CA GLY A 591 4.71 21.93 -32.67
C GLY A 591 5.25 23.18 -31.98
N LYS A 592 5.25 24.33 -32.67
CA LYS A 592 5.57 25.63 -32.07
C LYS A 592 4.30 26.31 -31.54
N HIS A 593 4.45 27.04 -30.43
CA HIS A 593 3.47 28.01 -29.94
C HIS A 593 3.60 29.33 -30.73
N ASP A 594 3.43 29.34 -32.07
CA ASP A 594 3.75 30.52 -32.92
C ASP A 594 2.54 31.40 -33.33
N ASP A 595 2.78 32.72 -33.34
CA ASP A 595 2.12 33.82 -34.06
C ASP A 595 0.59 33.90 -34.05
N GLY A 596 -0.02 33.84 -32.85
CA GLY A 596 -1.46 34.13 -32.69
C GLY A 596 -2.38 33.01 -33.19
N LYS A 597 -1.83 31.83 -33.52
CA LYS A 597 -2.59 30.60 -33.77
C LYS A 597 -2.00 29.45 -32.94
N LEU A 598 -2.14 29.55 -31.61
CA LEU A 598 -1.82 28.48 -30.66
C LEU A 598 -2.47 27.15 -31.10
N ALA A 599 -1.68 26.07 -31.07
CA ALA A 599 -2.25 24.75 -31.08
C ALA A 599 -3.17 24.61 -29.86
N THR A 600 -4.38 24.11 -30.10
CA THR A 600 -5.49 24.38 -29.18
C THR A 600 -5.52 23.31 -28.10
N TYR A 601 -5.02 23.65 -26.90
CA TYR A 601 -5.27 22.85 -25.71
C TYR A 601 -6.77 22.88 -25.40
N VAL A 602 -7.34 21.71 -25.18
CA VAL A 602 -8.72 21.53 -24.70
C VAL A 602 -8.63 21.28 -23.21
N TRP A 603 -9.33 22.10 -22.42
CA TRP A 603 -9.51 21.84 -21.00
C TRP A 603 -10.25 20.54 -20.79
N LEU A 604 -9.62 19.58 -20.11
CA LEU A 604 -10.26 18.31 -19.79
C LEU A 604 -10.75 18.27 -18.34
N GLY A 605 -10.14 19.05 -17.44
CA GLY A 605 -10.56 19.15 -16.04
C GLY A 605 -9.46 19.67 -15.12
N GLY A 606 -9.82 19.94 -13.86
CA GLY A 606 -8.89 20.36 -12.81
C GLY A 606 -9.52 20.30 -11.42
N THR A 607 -8.79 20.74 -10.39
CA THR A 607 -9.22 20.58 -8.99
C THR A 607 -10.10 21.72 -8.45
N GLY A 608 -10.24 22.84 -9.18
CA GLY A 608 -11.08 23.99 -8.84
C GLY A 608 -12.57 23.85 -9.22
N GLU A 609 -13.39 24.82 -8.82
CA GLU A 609 -14.84 24.86 -9.11
C GLU A 609 -15.13 24.77 -10.63
N GLU A 610 -16.06 23.90 -11.02
CA GLU A 610 -16.49 23.74 -12.41
C GLU A 610 -16.97 25.07 -13.00
N GLY A 611 -16.47 25.44 -14.19
CA GLY A 611 -17.08 26.49 -15.01
C GLY A 611 -16.25 27.74 -15.32
N ARG A 612 -15.02 27.90 -14.79
CA ARG A 612 -14.10 28.94 -15.31
C ARG A 612 -13.33 28.41 -16.51
N SER A 613 -13.48 29.05 -17.68
CA SER A 613 -12.70 28.69 -18.87
C SER A 613 -11.20 28.88 -18.63
N VAL A 614 -10.36 28.01 -19.22
CA VAL A 614 -8.89 28.15 -19.23
C VAL A 614 -8.43 29.52 -19.71
N ASN A 615 -9.22 30.19 -20.55
CA ASN A 615 -8.91 31.52 -21.07
C ASN A 615 -8.80 32.60 -19.96
N HIS A 616 -9.33 32.37 -18.76
CA HIS A 616 -9.13 33.28 -17.62
C HIS A 616 -7.82 33.04 -16.86
N ARG A 617 -7.07 31.99 -17.20
CA ARG A 617 -5.87 31.54 -16.50
C ARG A 617 -4.60 31.55 -17.35
N VAL A 618 -4.78 31.64 -18.66
CA VAL A 618 -3.71 31.89 -19.63
C VAL A 618 -3.52 33.40 -19.70
N LEU A 619 -2.32 33.88 -19.36
CA LEU A 619 -1.98 35.29 -19.49
C LEU A 619 -2.05 35.66 -20.98
N SER A 620 -2.81 36.71 -21.32
CA SER A 620 -3.24 37.03 -22.70
C SER A 620 -2.10 37.32 -23.70
N ASP A 621 -0.86 37.38 -23.23
CA ASP A 621 0.35 37.66 -24.00
C ASP A 621 1.40 36.53 -23.94
N ARG A 622 1.22 35.50 -23.10
CA ARG A 622 2.26 34.48 -22.84
C ARG A 622 1.68 33.09 -22.62
N SER A 623 2.40 32.10 -23.11
CA SER A 623 2.18 30.66 -22.98
C SER A 623 2.26 30.13 -21.53
N ASP A 624 1.88 30.92 -20.53
CA ASP A 624 2.05 30.61 -19.11
C ASP A 624 0.69 30.38 -18.43
N ILE A 625 0.68 29.49 -17.45
CA ILE A 625 -0.48 29.17 -16.61
C ILE A 625 -0.21 29.59 -15.18
N VAL A 626 -1.18 30.21 -14.54
CA VAL A 626 -1.14 30.53 -13.10
C VAL A 626 -1.95 29.50 -12.32
N LEU A 627 -1.31 28.85 -11.35
CA LEU A 627 -1.89 27.83 -10.48
C LEU A 627 -2.18 28.42 -9.09
N GLY A 628 -3.37 28.10 -8.56
CA GLY A 628 -3.67 28.30 -7.14
C GLY A 628 -3.02 27.24 -6.24
N ALA A 629 -3.13 27.43 -4.93
CA ALA A 629 -2.65 26.47 -3.93
C ALA A 629 -3.25 25.07 -4.13
N TYR A 630 -2.40 24.05 -4.21
CA TYR A 630 -2.75 22.66 -4.49
C TYR A 630 -3.62 22.46 -5.74
N GLU A 631 -3.50 23.35 -6.71
CA GLU A 631 -4.28 23.27 -7.94
C GLU A 631 -3.68 22.25 -8.91
N GLY A 632 -4.55 21.41 -9.48
CA GLY A 632 -4.19 20.47 -10.54
C GLY A 632 -5.01 20.71 -11.80
N LEU A 633 -4.38 20.56 -12.96
CA LEU A 633 -4.97 20.77 -14.29
C LEU A 633 -4.66 19.61 -15.22
N MET A 634 -5.61 19.29 -16.10
CA MET A 634 -5.46 18.32 -17.18
C MET A 634 -5.84 18.96 -18.53
N LEU A 635 -4.89 18.99 -19.46
CA LEU A 635 -5.02 19.63 -20.77
C LEU A 635 -4.84 18.59 -21.88
N GLY A 636 -5.85 18.43 -22.73
CA GLY A 636 -5.77 17.59 -23.92
C GLY A 636 -5.24 18.38 -25.11
N TYR A 637 -4.35 17.80 -25.90
CA TYR A 637 -3.86 18.46 -27.10
C TYR A 637 -4.76 18.19 -28.30
N SER A 638 -5.30 19.19 -29.01
CA SER A 638 -5.99 18.99 -30.30
C SER A 638 -5.16 19.47 -31.49
N LYS A 639 -4.82 18.57 -32.43
CA LYS A 639 -4.42 18.97 -33.78
C LYS A 639 -5.64 19.60 -34.49
N ARG A 640 -5.43 20.74 -35.15
CA ARG A 640 -6.43 21.33 -36.06
C ARG A 640 -6.46 20.60 -37.38
#